data_AF-A0A246REJ2-F1
#
_entry.id   AF-A0A246REJ2-F1
#
_cell.length_a   1.000
_cell.length_b   1.000
_cell.length_c   1.000
_cell.angle_alpha   90.00
_cell.angle_beta   90.00
_cell.angle_gamma   90.00
#
_symmetry.space_group_name_H-M   'P 1'
#
loop_
_entity.id
_entity.type
_entity.pdbx_description
1 polymer ?
#
loop_
_entity_poly.entity_id
_entity_poly.type
_entity_poly.pdbx_seq_one_letter_code
_entity_poly.pdbx_strand_id
1 'polypeptide(L)'
;MGVAPVKADALSPRQLFDGKVHYEIPPFQRPYVWNEEDQWAPLWADVIRVAESRVVATGAEPAVPHHFLGAVVYESKPPVVGDVTRHMVIDGQQRMTTIQLMIDAVQAAVDERGHDLLAEDLEGLILNRSSAFKGKPERFKLWPSKHDRPAFAQAMDPKPGWVGEHRIISAHEFFSTEAHAWLAGTPDDDGNTPPGSEYARAEALSATLRDGLYIVAINLTGHDDSQLIFETLNDRGTPLLKADLIKNWVFQRGVKAGADIEDWSETHWVDFDGDWWRAEIVQGRHQRSRIDIFVQYWLTMRLRDEVKTEQVFRVFTEYAAPYMSSPDGANKLLGEFRRDADTYRALANLPEDTAQGSFYSRVIETMGLAATSPLLLWLLSDNHRVPAKQLEIALEALESWVMRRTLLRMTMKDVNKTMVSILKLLDRSPIDAAGDTVRNFLADQRADARLWPTDATVKAELPSLKLYGYLRQSRLRVVLEAIEKKLRTTFHENVALPAKLEIEHVMPRSWQAHWNPEPRLTPEQAADRDRRIQTLGNLTLVTKNLNGALSNRPWTDTEAAGMTSGGEAGLGKRSLLEKYSLLVLSKDLIRDHPDAWRDADIEARAAELTDHICQVWPGPPVETHAGETAQPGGCSVPSQQTWGDVPANAVHDPT
;
A
#
# COMPACT_ATOMS: atom_id res chain seq x y z
N MET A 1 27.58 23.75 -20.48
CA MET A 1 27.51 24.72 -19.36
C MET A 1 27.33 23.90 -18.10
N GLY A 2 28.22 24.04 -17.11
CA GLY A 2 28.10 23.28 -15.87
C GLY A 2 26.83 23.69 -15.12
N VAL A 3 26.06 22.70 -14.68
CA VAL A 3 24.88 22.92 -13.82
C VAL A 3 25.40 23.44 -12.48
N ALA A 4 24.89 24.58 -12.02
CA ALA A 4 25.23 25.10 -10.70
C ALA A 4 24.73 24.11 -9.64
N PRO A 5 25.53 23.73 -8.62
CA PRO A 5 25.11 22.79 -7.61
C PRO A 5 23.95 23.35 -6.77
N VAL A 6 23.07 22.44 -6.31
CA VAL A 6 22.03 22.71 -5.31
C VAL A 6 22.63 23.50 -4.15
N LYS A 7 22.01 24.63 -3.79
CA LYS A 7 22.42 25.43 -2.64
C LYS A 7 21.52 25.11 -1.45
N ALA A 8 22.12 24.57 -0.40
CA ALA A 8 21.46 24.29 0.87
C ALA A 8 22.17 25.09 1.98
N ASP A 9 21.49 26.09 2.52
CA ASP A 9 22.01 26.97 3.56
C ASP A 9 21.12 26.89 4.81
N ALA A 10 21.73 26.88 6.01
CA ALA A 10 20.97 27.08 7.24
C ALA A 10 20.70 28.58 7.39
N LEU A 11 19.43 28.97 7.25
CA LEU A 11 18.99 30.36 7.27
C LEU A 11 18.10 30.65 8.49
N SER A 12 18.30 31.82 9.11
CA SER A 12 17.35 32.36 10.09
C SER A 12 16.11 32.94 9.40
N PRO A 13 14.98 33.15 10.13
CA PRO A 13 13.82 33.83 9.55
C PRO A 13 14.15 35.20 8.96
N ARG A 14 15.08 35.95 9.57
CA ARG A 14 15.59 37.19 8.96
C ARG A 14 16.23 36.91 7.60
N GLN A 15 17.16 35.97 7.51
CA GLN A 15 17.82 35.66 6.24
C GLN A 15 16.86 35.11 5.17
N LEU A 16 15.78 34.44 5.59
CA LEU A 16 14.80 33.84 4.69
C LEU A 16 13.77 34.86 4.16
N PHE A 17 13.32 35.78 5.02
CA PHE A 17 12.18 36.67 4.75
C PHE A 17 12.55 38.15 4.56
N ASP A 18 13.76 38.58 4.88
CA ASP A 18 14.18 39.96 4.67
C ASP A 18 14.29 40.31 3.16
N GLY A 19 14.17 41.59 2.83
CA GLY A 19 14.15 42.10 1.45
C GLY A 19 12.79 41.98 0.74
N LYS A 20 12.79 42.07 -0.60
CA LYS A 20 11.55 41.97 -1.41
C LYS A 20 11.36 40.54 -1.91
N VAL A 21 10.85 39.67 -1.04
CA VAL A 21 10.63 38.23 -1.34
C VAL A 21 9.17 37.84 -1.15
N HIS A 22 8.74 36.80 -1.86
CA HIS A 22 7.41 36.24 -1.76
C HIS A 22 7.45 34.72 -1.99
N TYR A 23 7.19 33.96 -0.93
CA TYR A 23 7.03 32.53 -0.96
C TYR A 23 5.58 32.18 -1.29
N GLU A 24 5.37 31.47 -2.38
CA GLU A 24 4.05 31.07 -2.86
C GLU A 24 3.89 29.56 -2.71
N ILE A 25 2.95 29.12 -1.89
CA ILE A 25 2.55 27.71 -1.80
C ILE A 25 1.57 27.44 -2.94
N PRO A 26 1.82 26.43 -3.81
CA PRO A 26 0.94 26.13 -4.93
C PRO A 26 -0.51 25.91 -4.47
N PRO A 27 -1.51 26.37 -5.26
CA PRO A 27 -2.91 26.35 -4.83
C PRO A 27 -3.47 24.94 -4.55
N PHE A 28 -2.92 23.93 -5.23
CA PHE A 28 -3.32 22.51 -5.15
C PHE A 28 -2.64 21.70 -4.03
N GLN A 29 -1.73 22.33 -3.28
CA GLN A 29 -1.11 21.71 -2.12
C GLN A 29 -2.14 21.46 -1.00
N ARG A 30 -1.83 20.51 -0.10
CA ARG A 30 -2.76 20.13 0.98
C ARG A 30 -3.07 21.31 1.92
N PRO A 31 -4.26 21.36 2.55
CA PRO A 31 -4.59 22.38 3.55
C PRO A 31 -3.66 22.39 4.77
N TYR A 32 -3.74 23.43 5.59
CA TYR A 32 -3.03 23.48 6.87
C TYR A 32 -3.60 22.45 7.86
N VAL A 33 -2.75 21.56 8.38
CA VAL A 33 -3.14 20.43 9.23
C VAL A 33 -2.43 20.35 10.58
N TRP A 34 -1.44 21.21 10.84
CA TRP A 34 -0.84 21.26 12.17
C TRP A 34 -1.89 21.66 13.23
N ASN A 35 -1.70 21.18 14.45
CA ASN A 35 -2.57 21.40 15.60
C ASN A 35 -1.75 21.81 16.84
N GLU A 36 -2.46 22.22 17.88
CA GLU A 36 -1.87 22.74 19.12
C GLU A 36 -0.97 21.71 19.82
N GLU A 37 -1.50 20.51 20.08
CA GLU A 37 -0.87 19.45 20.86
C GLU A 37 0.41 18.94 20.21
N ASP A 38 0.35 18.60 18.92
CA ASP A 38 1.45 17.92 18.24
C ASP A 38 2.50 18.88 17.68
N GLN A 39 2.16 20.15 17.41
CA GLN A 39 3.06 21.07 16.71
C GLN A 39 3.17 22.48 17.29
N TRP A 40 2.07 23.18 17.58
CA TRP A 40 2.16 24.61 17.93
C TRP A 40 2.76 24.81 19.33
N ALA A 41 2.27 24.07 20.34
CA ALA A 41 2.78 24.18 21.70
C ALA A 41 4.24 23.68 21.83
N PRO A 42 4.65 22.54 21.23
CA PRO A 42 6.06 22.14 21.20
C PRO A 42 6.97 23.19 20.53
N LEU A 43 6.54 23.75 19.38
CA LEU A 43 7.30 24.80 18.70
C LEU A 43 7.45 26.05 19.56
N TRP A 44 6.38 26.47 20.22
CA TRP A 44 6.40 27.63 21.11
C TRP A 44 7.34 27.41 22.31
N ALA A 45 7.28 26.24 22.95
CA ALA A 45 8.18 25.88 24.04
C ALA A 45 9.66 25.95 23.61
N ASP A 46 9.97 25.49 22.39
CA ASP A 46 11.32 25.59 21.83
C ASP A 46 11.76 27.04 21.58
N VAL A 47 10.85 27.92 21.14
CA VAL A 47 11.09 29.37 20.99
C VAL A 47 11.35 30.03 22.34
N ILE A 48 10.52 29.75 23.34
CA ILE A 48 10.66 30.32 24.69
C ILE A 48 11.97 29.88 25.33
N ARG A 49 12.38 28.62 25.21
CA ARG A 49 13.67 28.15 25.73
C ARG A 49 14.87 28.96 25.18
N VAL A 50 14.82 29.32 23.89
CA VAL A 50 15.86 30.17 23.28
C VAL A 50 15.75 31.61 23.78
N ALA A 51 14.54 32.16 23.90
CA ALA A 51 14.31 33.50 24.42
C ALA A 51 14.77 33.64 25.89
N GLU A 52 14.41 32.71 26.77
CA GLU A 52 14.87 32.66 28.17
C GLU A 52 16.39 32.65 28.28
N SER A 53 17.06 31.84 27.45
CA SER A 53 18.52 31.77 27.41
C SER A 53 19.14 33.12 27.06
N ARG A 54 18.49 33.93 26.20
CA ARG A 54 18.94 35.30 25.87
C ARG A 54 18.72 36.27 27.02
N VAL A 55 17.59 36.17 27.74
CA VAL A 55 17.30 37.04 28.88
C VAL A 55 18.29 36.80 30.03
N VAL A 56 18.61 35.54 30.30
CA VAL A 56 19.50 35.16 31.41
C VAL A 56 20.98 35.40 31.07
N ALA A 57 21.35 35.42 29.80
CA ALA A 57 22.71 35.66 29.33
C ALA A 57 23.16 37.11 29.63
N THR A 58 23.74 37.32 30.82
CA THR A 58 24.42 38.58 31.21
C THR A 58 25.90 38.29 31.52
N GLY A 59 26.82 38.89 30.76
CA GLY A 59 28.27 38.69 30.87
C GLY A 59 28.95 38.11 29.61
N ALA A 60 30.28 37.97 29.61
CA ALA A 60 31.07 37.56 28.45
C ALA A 60 30.68 36.15 27.95
N GLU A 61 30.09 36.12 26.74
CA GLU A 61 29.78 34.99 25.85
C GLU A 61 29.19 33.69 26.47
N PRO A 62 27.95 33.70 26.98
CA PRO A 62 27.11 32.51 26.93
C PRO A 62 26.71 32.25 25.48
N ALA A 63 27.05 31.09 24.92
CA ALA A 63 26.57 30.66 23.62
C ALA A 63 25.05 30.43 23.69
N VAL A 64 24.26 31.42 23.26
CA VAL A 64 22.80 31.30 23.16
C VAL A 64 22.49 30.16 22.18
N PRO A 65 21.75 29.12 22.60
CA PRO A 65 21.45 27.99 21.73
C PRO A 65 20.55 28.43 20.57
N HIS A 66 20.85 27.93 19.38
CA HIS A 66 19.95 28.04 18.23
C HIS A 66 19.00 26.86 18.22
N HIS A 67 17.77 27.07 17.73
CA HIS A 67 16.81 26.00 17.54
C HIS A 67 16.60 25.70 16.05
N PHE A 68 16.64 24.41 15.70
CA PHE A 68 16.53 23.95 14.32
C PHE A 68 15.10 23.50 14.02
N LEU A 69 14.47 24.15 13.03
CA LEU A 69 13.07 23.93 12.68
C LEU A 69 12.86 22.88 11.58
N GLY A 70 13.92 22.32 11.01
CA GLY A 70 13.85 21.42 9.85
C GLY A 70 14.25 22.09 8.55
N ALA A 71 13.81 21.53 7.43
CA ALA A 71 14.15 22.00 6.09
C ALA A 71 12.94 22.53 5.31
N VAL A 72 13.18 23.45 4.38
CA VAL A 72 12.20 23.94 3.39
C VAL A 72 12.82 23.85 2.01
N VAL A 73 12.00 23.45 1.03
CA VAL A 73 12.44 23.31 -0.36
C VAL A 73 11.59 24.21 -1.24
N TYR A 74 12.24 25.05 -2.03
CA TYR A 74 11.57 25.97 -2.93
C TYR A 74 12.35 26.15 -4.23
N GLU A 75 11.65 26.62 -5.26
CA GLU A 75 12.24 27.00 -6.54
C GLU A 75 12.11 28.52 -6.72
N SER A 76 13.23 29.20 -6.93
CA SER A 76 13.26 30.65 -7.15
C SER A 76 12.98 30.99 -8.61
N LYS A 77 12.06 31.92 -8.85
CA LYS A 77 11.88 32.50 -10.18
C LYS A 77 12.89 33.63 -10.42
N PRO A 78 13.31 33.87 -11.67
CA PRO A 78 14.16 35.01 -12.00
C PRO A 78 13.54 36.31 -11.49
N PRO A 79 14.31 37.16 -10.78
CA PRO A 79 13.78 38.41 -10.23
C PRO A 79 13.36 39.36 -11.35
N VAL A 80 12.19 39.99 -11.18
CA VAL A 80 11.66 41.00 -12.11
C VAL A 80 11.80 42.37 -11.47
N VAL A 81 12.34 43.34 -12.23
CA VAL A 81 12.55 44.71 -11.73
C VAL A 81 11.23 45.32 -11.28
N GLY A 82 11.20 45.80 -10.03
CA GLY A 82 10.00 46.42 -9.45
C GLY A 82 9.00 45.44 -8.84
N ASP A 83 9.21 44.12 -8.97
CA ASP A 83 8.41 43.09 -8.32
C ASP A 83 9.16 42.45 -7.13
N VAL A 84 8.49 41.56 -6.41
CA VAL A 84 9.09 40.65 -5.43
C VAL A 84 9.84 39.52 -6.12
N THR A 85 10.90 39.03 -5.48
CA THR A 85 11.53 37.75 -5.86
C THR A 85 10.59 36.62 -5.42
N ARG A 86 10.08 35.85 -6.37
CA ARG A 86 9.10 34.80 -6.11
C ARG A 86 9.79 33.45 -5.88
N HIS A 87 9.38 32.77 -4.82
CA HIS A 87 9.84 31.43 -4.48
C HIS A 87 8.64 30.49 -4.42
N MET A 88 8.58 29.50 -5.30
CA MET A 88 7.53 28.48 -5.27
C MET A 88 7.89 27.44 -4.23
N VAL A 89 7.09 27.30 -3.17
CA VAL A 89 7.33 26.34 -2.09
C VAL A 89 6.92 24.94 -2.57
N ILE A 90 7.86 24.01 -2.53
CA ILE A 90 7.62 22.61 -2.92
C ILE A 90 7.40 21.74 -1.68
N ASP A 91 8.18 21.98 -0.62
CA ASP A 91 8.04 21.33 0.68
C ASP A 91 8.33 22.29 1.84
N GLY A 92 7.77 21.98 3.01
CA GLY A 92 7.84 22.81 4.21
C GLY A 92 6.70 23.81 4.34
N GLN A 93 5.62 23.65 3.56
CA GLN A 93 4.46 24.54 3.56
C GLN A 93 3.87 24.80 4.95
N GLN A 94 3.68 23.76 5.77
CA GLN A 94 3.03 23.87 7.08
C GLN A 94 3.89 24.73 8.01
N ARG A 95 5.18 24.39 8.09
CA ARG A 95 6.19 25.09 8.87
C ARG A 95 6.32 26.56 8.48
N MET A 96 6.43 26.85 7.18
CA MET A 96 6.51 28.23 6.68
C MET A 96 5.27 29.04 7.09
N THR A 97 4.08 28.45 6.95
CA THR A 97 2.82 29.07 7.38
C THR A 97 2.81 29.33 8.88
N THR A 98 3.15 28.34 9.71
CA THR A 98 3.19 28.50 11.18
C THR A 98 4.17 29.58 11.62
N ILE A 99 5.36 29.65 11.01
CA ILE A 99 6.36 30.67 11.34
C ILE A 99 5.84 32.07 11.03
N GLN A 100 5.18 32.26 9.88
CA GLN A 100 4.61 33.56 9.51
C GLN A 100 3.49 33.99 10.44
N LEU A 101 2.60 33.06 10.84
CA LEU A 101 1.54 33.34 11.81
C LEU A 101 2.10 33.69 13.20
N MET A 102 3.13 32.97 13.65
CA MET A 102 3.78 33.22 14.94
C MET A 102 4.51 34.57 14.96
N ILE A 103 5.24 34.93 13.91
CA ILE A 103 5.93 36.23 13.81
C ILE A 103 4.90 37.36 13.83
N ASP A 104 3.81 37.22 13.09
CA ASP A 104 2.74 38.23 13.04
C ASP A 104 2.05 38.42 14.40
N ALA A 105 1.66 37.33 15.05
CA ALA A 105 1.04 37.39 16.38
C ALA A 105 1.96 38.03 17.43
N VAL A 106 3.25 37.70 17.40
CA VAL A 106 4.25 38.28 18.31
C VAL A 106 4.51 39.74 17.98
N GLN A 107 4.57 40.10 16.69
CA GLN A 107 4.72 41.48 16.26
C GLN A 107 3.59 42.35 16.79
N ALA A 108 2.33 41.90 16.68
CA ALA A 108 1.17 42.61 17.21
C ALA A 108 1.25 42.77 18.73
N ALA A 109 1.57 41.70 19.47
CA ALA A 109 1.69 41.74 20.94
C ALA A 109 2.81 42.70 21.42
N VAL A 110 3.92 42.77 20.69
CA VAL A 110 5.05 43.67 20.97
C VAL A 110 4.68 45.13 20.68
N ASP A 111 3.96 45.39 19.59
CA ASP A 111 3.45 46.72 19.21
C ASP A 111 2.45 47.26 20.24
N GLU A 112 1.48 46.44 20.67
CA GLU A 112 0.47 46.80 21.68
C GLU A 112 1.09 47.18 23.04
N ARG A 113 2.29 46.68 23.34
CA ARG A 113 3.05 46.99 24.56
C ARG A 113 3.96 48.23 24.41
N GLY A 114 3.95 48.87 23.24
CA GLY A 114 4.69 50.11 22.97
C GLY A 114 6.19 49.90 22.67
N HIS A 115 6.57 48.70 22.22
CA HIS A 115 7.94 48.38 21.82
C HIS A 115 8.13 48.57 20.30
N ASP A 116 7.79 49.77 19.81
CA ASP A 116 7.60 50.08 18.38
C ASP A 116 8.76 49.66 17.47
N LEU A 117 10.01 49.86 17.91
CA LEU A 117 11.20 49.50 17.10
C LEU A 117 11.32 47.98 16.91
N LEU A 118 11.00 47.19 17.93
CA LEU A 118 11.02 45.73 17.85
C LEU A 118 9.87 45.22 16.97
N ALA A 119 8.70 45.84 17.10
CA ALA A 119 7.55 45.56 16.25
C ALA A 119 7.86 45.88 14.77
N GLU A 120 8.50 47.02 14.50
CA GLU A 120 8.90 47.42 13.14
C GLU A 120 9.88 46.39 12.53
N ASP A 121 10.83 45.91 13.31
CA ASP A 121 11.80 44.90 12.88
C ASP A 121 11.15 43.55 12.52
N LEU A 122 10.13 43.12 13.29
CA LEU A 122 9.36 41.90 13.00
C LEU A 122 8.43 42.09 11.81
N GLU A 123 7.82 43.27 11.66
CA GLU A 123 6.93 43.59 10.55
C GLU A 123 7.65 43.46 9.19
N GLY A 124 8.94 43.81 9.13
CA GLY A 124 9.77 43.62 7.94
C GLY A 124 9.88 42.15 7.46
N LEU A 125 9.65 41.18 8.36
CA LEU A 125 9.70 39.74 8.08
C LEU A 125 8.34 39.13 7.71
N ILE A 126 7.26 39.89 7.81
CA ILE A 126 5.89 39.47 7.44
C ILE A 126 5.37 40.26 6.23
N LEU A 127 5.78 41.52 6.05
CA LEU A 127 5.27 42.40 5.00
C LEU A 127 6.33 42.96 4.05
N ASN A 128 5.99 43.02 2.76
CA ASN A 128 6.65 43.82 1.74
C ASN A 128 6.04 45.24 1.76
N ARG A 129 6.73 46.20 2.40
CA ARG A 129 6.23 47.58 2.65
C ARG A 129 5.99 48.46 1.42
N SER A 130 6.35 48.01 0.22
CA SER A 130 6.14 48.80 -1.00
C SER A 130 4.65 49.02 -1.25
N SER A 131 4.24 50.28 -1.46
CA SER A 131 2.86 50.64 -1.77
C SER A 131 2.31 49.95 -3.02
N ALA A 132 3.18 49.50 -3.92
CA ALA A 132 2.82 48.74 -5.13
C ALA A 132 2.15 47.38 -4.84
N PHE A 133 2.33 46.83 -3.63
CA PHE A 133 1.77 45.55 -3.20
C PHE A 133 0.52 45.70 -2.31
N LYS A 134 0.09 46.93 -2.00
CA LYS A 134 -1.08 47.15 -1.15
C LYS A 134 -2.33 46.47 -1.74
N GLY A 135 -3.00 45.66 -0.92
CA GLY A 135 -4.19 44.90 -1.33
C GLY A 135 -3.91 43.68 -2.22
N LYS A 136 -2.64 43.31 -2.41
CA LYS A 136 -2.25 42.13 -3.19
C LYS A 136 -1.59 41.06 -2.29
N PRO A 137 -1.66 39.77 -2.67
CA PRO A 137 -0.95 38.68 -2.00
C PRO A 137 0.54 38.96 -1.78
N GLU A 138 1.20 39.61 -2.73
CA GLU A 138 2.62 39.94 -2.68
C GLU A 138 3.00 40.89 -1.55
N ARG A 139 2.02 41.49 -0.86
CA ARG A 139 2.25 42.22 0.39
C ARG A 139 2.80 41.29 1.47
N PHE A 140 2.40 40.03 1.51
CA PHE A 140 2.88 39.07 2.50
C PHE A 140 4.15 38.38 2.01
N LYS A 141 5.06 38.03 2.94
CA LYS A 141 6.25 37.23 2.60
C LYS A 141 5.90 35.79 2.24
N LEU A 142 4.74 35.28 2.68
CA LEU A 142 4.21 33.96 2.34
C LEU A 142 2.75 34.05 1.91
N TRP A 143 2.37 33.24 0.92
CA TRP A 143 0.99 33.04 0.52
C TRP A 143 0.63 31.55 0.49
N PRO A 144 -0.41 31.10 1.24
CA PRO A 144 -0.68 29.68 1.42
C PRO A 144 -1.50 29.04 0.29
N SER A 145 -1.79 27.74 0.45
CA SER A 145 -2.62 26.93 -0.45
C SER A 145 -4.01 27.56 -0.66
N LYS A 146 -4.72 27.20 -1.74
CA LYS A 146 -6.01 27.82 -2.10
C LYS A 146 -7.02 27.77 -0.95
N HIS A 147 -7.08 26.64 -0.23
CA HIS A 147 -7.99 26.39 0.88
C HIS A 147 -7.77 27.34 2.07
N ASP A 148 -6.50 27.70 2.29
CA ASP A 148 -6.05 28.42 3.48
C ASP A 148 -6.04 29.95 3.30
N ARG A 149 -6.09 30.44 2.06
CA ARG A 149 -5.95 31.88 1.73
C ARG A 149 -6.95 32.78 2.46
N PRO A 150 -8.26 32.47 2.54
CA PRO A 150 -9.19 33.33 3.25
C PRO A 150 -8.86 33.45 4.75
N ALA A 151 -8.56 32.32 5.40
CA ALA A 151 -8.24 32.28 6.82
C ALA A 151 -6.89 32.94 7.13
N PHE A 152 -5.88 32.76 6.28
CA PHE A 152 -4.59 33.41 6.42
C PHE A 152 -4.68 34.93 6.25
N ALA A 153 -5.42 35.40 5.25
CA ALA A 153 -5.66 36.83 5.08
C ALA A 153 -6.41 37.42 6.27
N GLN A 154 -7.36 36.68 6.85
CA GLN A 154 -8.07 37.10 8.06
C GLN A 154 -7.17 37.15 9.30
N ALA A 155 -6.26 36.19 9.47
CA ALA A 155 -5.32 36.17 10.60
C ALA A 155 -4.32 37.33 10.52
N MET A 156 -3.74 37.57 9.33
CA MET A 156 -2.66 38.55 9.13
C MET A 156 -3.14 39.99 8.87
N ASP A 157 -4.40 40.19 8.47
CA ASP A 157 -5.00 41.51 8.24
C ASP A 157 -6.51 41.46 8.60
N PRO A 158 -6.83 41.45 9.92
CA PRO A 158 -8.17 41.16 10.40
C PRO A 158 -9.24 42.12 9.88
N LYS A 159 -10.29 41.58 9.27
CA LYS A 159 -11.46 42.35 8.82
C LYS A 159 -12.72 41.95 9.58
N PRO A 160 -13.69 42.87 9.78
CA PRO A 160 -14.99 42.50 10.32
C PRO A 160 -15.70 41.48 9.42
N GLY A 161 -16.38 40.51 10.02
CA GLY A 161 -17.29 39.60 9.31
C GLY A 161 -16.78 38.18 9.03
N TRP A 162 -15.64 37.77 9.57
CA TRP A 162 -15.26 36.35 9.56
C TRP A 162 -16.20 35.53 10.46
N VAL A 163 -16.68 34.40 9.93
CA VAL A 163 -17.57 33.46 10.64
C VAL A 163 -17.09 32.05 10.38
N GLY A 164 -16.69 31.33 11.44
CA GLY A 164 -16.28 29.92 11.38
C GLY A 164 -14.91 29.66 12.01
N GLU A 165 -14.67 28.41 12.36
CA GLU A 165 -13.39 27.94 12.90
C GLU A 165 -12.45 27.53 11.77
N HIS A 166 -11.17 27.88 11.88
CA HIS A 166 -10.14 27.46 10.93
C HIS A 166 -8.79 27.33 11.64
N ARG A 167 -8.04 26.25 11.39
CA ARG A 167 -6.78 25.95 12.10
C ARG A 167 -5.74 27.07 12.01
N ILE A 168 -5.68 27.78 10.88
CA ILE A 168 -4.79 28.96 10.73
C ILE A 168 -5.14 30.08 11.71
N ILE A 169 -6.43 30.34 11.92
CA ILE A 169 -6.88 31.38 12.84
C ILE A 169 -6.60 30.93 14.27
N SER A 170 -6.93 29.69 14.62
CA SER A 170 -6.62 29.12 15.93
C SER A 170 -5.12 29.10 16.23
N ALA A 171 -4.27 28.83 15.23
CA ALA A 171 -2.82 28.90 15.39
C ALA A 171 -2.34 30.32 15.71
N HIS A 172 -2.86 31.33 15.01
CA HIS A 172 -2.52 32.73 15.26
C HIS A 172 -3.02 33.19 16.65
N GLU A 173 -4.25 32.85 17.01
CA GLU A 173 -4.83 33.13 18.33
C GLU A 173 -4.03 32.49 19.47
N PHE A 174 -3.57 31.25 19.27
CA PHE A 174 -2.68 30.55 20.20
C PHE A 174 -1.38 31.34 20.40
N PHE A 175 -0.64 31.64 19.32
CA PHE A 175 0.63 32.38 19.45
C PHE A 175 0.43 33.80 19.98
N SER A 176 -0.68 34.44 19.69
CA SER A 176 -1.01 35.76 20.26
C SER A 176 -1.21 35.66 21.77
N THR A 177 -2.01 34.70 22.23
CA THR A 177 -2.25 34.47 23.67
C THR A 177 -0.94 34.20 24.41
N GLU A 178 -0.13 33.32 23.85
CA GLU A 178 1.17 32.93 24.39
C GLU A 178 2.19 34.10 24.41
N ALA A 179 2.26 34.90 23.35
CA ALA A 179 3.12 36.07 23.30
C ALA A 179 2.72 37.10 24.37
N HIS A 180 1.42 37.33 24.57
CA HIS A 180 0.93 38.22 25.62
C HIS A 180 1.27 37.72 27.02
N ALA A 181 1.13 36.41 27.26
CA ALA A 181 1.50 35.79 28.54
C ALA A 181 3.00 35.94 28.82
N TRP A 182 3.85 35.64 27.83
CA TRP A 182 5.30 35.83 27.92
C TRP A 182 5.68 37.28 28.23
N LEU A 183 5.13 38.25 27.47
CA LEU A 183 5.43 39.67 27.67
C LEU A 183 4.96 40.15 29.05
N ALA A 184 3.78 39.75 29.51
CA ALA A 184 3.27 40.08 30.84
C ALA A 184 4.08 39.44 31.98
N GLY A 185 4.87 38.39 31.70
CA GLY A 185 5.53 37.59 32.72
C GLY A 185 4.54 36.73 33.50
N THR A 186 3.48 36.26 32.84
CA THR A 186 2.53 35.31 33.43
C THR A 186 3.26 33.99 33.70
N PRO A 187 3.11 33.38 34.88
CA PRO A 187 3.66 32.06 35.15
C PRO A 187 3.08 30.99 34.21
N ASP A 188 3.91 30.04 33.77
CA ASP A 188 3.45 28.86 33.03
C ASP A 188 2.67 27.88 33.95
N ASP A 189 2.18 26.78 33.38
CA ASP A 189 1.43 25.74 34.11
C ASP A 189 2.23 25.10 35.26
N ASP A 190 3.56 25.14 35.19
CA ASP A 190 4.49 24.65 36.22
C ASP A 190 4.83 25.74 37.27
N GLY A 191 4.29 26.95 37.10
CA GLY A 191 4.50 28.10 37.99
C GLY A 191 5.80 28.86 37.75
N ASN A 192 6.52 28.60 36.65
CA ASN A 192 7.74 29.31 36.30
C ASN A 192 7.40 30.67 35.69
N THR A 193 7.98 31.72 36.25
CA THR A 193 7.83 33.09 35.71
C THR A 193 8.94 33.40 34.71
N PRO A 194 8.60 33.90 33.50
CA PRO A 194 9.56 34.38 32.53
C PRO A 194 10.58 35.37 33.13
N PRO A 195 11.89 35.16 32.95
CA PRO A 195 12.91 36.02 33.56
C PRO A 195 12.92 37.43 32.96
N GLY A 196 13.60 38.35 33.64
CA GLY A 196 13.89 39.70 33.13
C GLY A 196 12.74 40.71 33.23
N SER A 197 12.98 41.91 32.69
CA SER A 197 11.94 42.94 32.52
C SER A 197 11.08 42.65 31.29
N GLU A 198 9.92 43.29 31.17
CA GLU A 198 9.10 43.18 29.95
C GLU A 198 9.89 43.54 28.68
N TYR A 199 10.66 44.62 28.72
CA TYR A 199 11.52 45.00 27.59
C TYR A 199 12.55 43.91 27.26
N ALA A 200 13.22 43.32 28.28
CA ALA A 200 14.17 42.24 28.04
C ALA A 200 13.49 41.00 27.43
N ARG A 201 12.26 40.69 27.85
CA ARG A 201 11.45 39.60 27.27
C ARG A 201 11.04 39.89 25.83
N ALA A 202 10.64 41.13 25.53
CA ALA A 202 10.30 41.58 24.18
C ALA A 202 11.51 41.53 23.24
N GLU A 203 12.66 42.04 23.70
CA GLU A 203 13.93 42.01 22.96
C GLU A 203 14.39 40.57 22.70
N ALA A 204 14.36 39.71 23.72
CA ALA A 204 14.77 38.32 23.59
C ALA A 204 13.86 37.51 22.65
N LEU A 205 12.54 37.70 22.73
CA LEU A 205 11.59 37.03 21.85
C LEU A 205 11.76 37.52 20.40
N SER A 206 11.85 38.83 20.20
CA SER A 206 12.08 39.42 18.87
C SER A 206 13.41 38.97 18.25
N ALA A 207 14.49 38.95 19.04
CA ALA A 207 15.79 38.44 18.59
C ALA A 207 15.76 36.94 18.28
N THR A 208 14.98 36.16 19.04
CA THR A 208 14.79 34.73 18.78
C THR A 208 14.08 34.49 17.46
N LEU A 209 12.97 35.19 17.19
CA LEU A 209 12.24 35.04 15.93
C LEU A 209 13.01 35.55 14.72
N ARG A 210 13.94 36.49 14.90
CA ARG A 210 14.80 36.97 13.80
C ARG A 210 16.00 36.07 13.54
N ASP A 211 16.70 35.65 14.60
CA ASP A 211 18.05 35.03 14.52
C ASP A 211 18.25 33.76 15.38
N GLY A 212 17.32 33.46 16.28
CA GLY A 212 17.42 32.31 17.19
C GLY A 212 16.99 30.99 16.56
N LEU A 213 16.21 31.06 15.48
CA LEU A 213 15.68 29.89 14.77
C LEU A 213 16.42 29.68 13.46
N TYR A 214 16.64 28.42 13.07
CA TYR A 214 17.31 28.07 11.82
C TYR A 214 16.51 27.04 11.02
N ILE A 215 16.44 27.27 9.72
CA ILE A 215 15.78 26.42 8.73
C ILE A 215 16.80 26.10 7.64
N VAL A 216 16.94 24.83 7.28
CA VAL A 216 17.73 24.46 6.09
C VAL A 216 16.91 24.81 4.85
N ALA A 217 17.32 25.87 4.15
CA ALA A 217 16.68 26.36 2.94
C ALA A 217 17.39 25.76 1.72
N ILE A 218 16.62 25.03 0.91
CA ILE A 218 17.13 24.35 -0.28
C ILE A 218 16.47 24.96 -1.51
N ASN A 219 17.27 25.69 -2.27
CA ASN A 219 16.83 26.38 -3.47
C ASN A 219 17.13 25.52 -4.70
N LEU A 220 16.09 25.02 -5.37
CA LEU A 220 16.23 24.23 -6.58
C LEU A 220 16.43 25.14 -7.81
N THR A 221 17.36 24.75 -8.68
CA THR A 221 17.77 25.49 -9.88
C THR A 221 17.00 25.08 -11.14
N GLY A 222 15.82 24.47 -11.00
CA GLY A 222 14.97 24.00 -12.11
C GLY A 222 15.53 22.79 -12.89
N HIS A 223 16.81 22.46 -12.72
CA HIS A 223 17.48 21.28 -13.28
C HIS A 223 17.80 20.18 -12.23
N ASP A 224 17.50 20.44 -10.96
CA ASP A 224 17.78 19.52 -9.87
C ASP A 224 16.75 18.39 -9.79
N ASP A 225 17.22 17.18 -9.45
CA ASP A 225 16.36 16.04 -9.18
C ASP A 225 15.70 16.23 -7.81
N SER A 226 14.60 16.97 -7.82
CA SER A 226 13.82 17.30 -6.64
C SER A 226 13.47 16.03 -5.85
N GLN A 227 13.22 14.90 -6.51
CA GLN A 227 12.94 13.61 -5.88
C GLN A 227 14.10 13.11 -5.01
N LEU A 228 15.35 13.13 -5.49
CA LEU A 228 16.49 12.62 -4.72
C LEU A 228 16.75 13.46 -3.46
N ILE A 229 16.55 14.77 -3.57
CA ILE A 229 16.64 15.71 -2.43
C ILE A 229 15.49 15.43 -1.44
N PHE A 230 14.27 15.18 -1.93
CA PHE A 230 13.13 14.84 -1.08
C PHE A 230 13.27 13.49 -0.37
N GLU A 231 13.72 12.44 -1.06
CA GLU A 231 13.92 11.10 -0.48
C GLU A 231 15.01 11.09 0.59
N THR A 232 16.03 11.97 0.47
CA THR A 232 17.10 12.09 1.47
C THR A 232 16.75 12.98 2.66
N LEU A 233 15.86 13.96 2.49
CA LEU A 233 15.41 14.84 3.59
C LEU A 233 14.26 14.26 4.43
N ASN A 234 13.40 13.44 3.82
CA ASN A 234 12.20 12.90 4.48
C ASN A 234 12.45 11.73 5.45
N ASP A 235 13.70 11.31 5.65
CA ASP A 235 14.05 10.19 6.54
C ASP A 235 13.79 10.47 8.05
N ARG A 236 13.31 11.68 8.40
CA ARG A 236 13.07 12.11 9.80
C ARG A 236 11.74 12.86 10.08
N GLY A 237 10.78 12.89 9.15
CA GLY A 237 9.49 13.58 9.31
C GLY A 237 8.28 12.75 8.86
N THR A 238 7.06 13.29 8.96
CA THR A 238 5.85 12.65 8.41
C THR A 238 6.01 12.48 6.89
N PRO A 239 6.08 11.25 6.35
CA PRO A 239 6.42 11.02 4.96
C PRO A 239 5.40 11.64 4.01
N LEU A 240 5.85 12.43 3.03
CA LEU A 240 5.06 12.72 1.83
C LEU A 240 4.97 11.45 0.97
N LEU A 241 3.77 11.14 0.46
CA LEU A 241 3.57 9.97 -0.39
C LEU A 241 4.25 10.19 -1.75
N LYS A 242 4.67 9.11 -2.43
CA LYS A 242 5.20 9.24 -3.81
C LYS A 242 4.13 9.83 -4.73
N ALA A 243 2.86 9.55 -4.47
CA ALA A 243 1.74 10.18 -5.14
C ALA A 243 1.65 11.71 -4.95
N ASP A 244 2.07 12.26 -3.81
CA ASP A 244 2.09 13.72 -3.59
C ASP A 244 3.17 14.38 -4.47
N LEU A 245 4.33 13.73 -4.63
CA LEU A 245 5.35 14.17 -5.57
C LEU A 245 4.83 14.14 -7.00
N ILE A 246 4.16 13.05 -7.40
CA ILE A 246 3.56 12.92 -8.73
C ILE A 246 2.53 14.03 -8.95
N LYS A 247 1.65 14.31 -7.97
CA LYS A 247 0.68 15.41 -8.01
C LYS A 247 1.40 16.72 -8.33
N ASN A 248 2.41 17.07 -7.55
CA ASN A 248 3.13 18.33 -7.73
C ASN A 248 3.75 18.45 -9.13
N TRP A 249 4.38 17.38 -9.62
CA TRP A 249 4.96 17.36 -10.96
C TRP A 249 3.90 17.49 -12.07
N VAL A 250 2.78 16.76 -11.95
CA VAL A 250 1.67 16.79 -12.92
C VAL A 250 1.12 18.22 -13.04
N PHE A 251 0.85 18.87 -11.91
CA PHE A 251 0.26 20.20 -11.89
C PHE A 251 1.24 21.27 -12.38
N GLN A 252 2.53 21.19 -12.00
CA GLN A 252 3.56 22.07 -12.53
C GLN A 252 3.68 21.96 -14.05
N ARG A 253 3.63 20.74 -14.60
CA ARG A 253 3.62 20.52 -16.05
C ARG A 253 2.33 21.03 -16.70
N GLY A 254 1.19 20.86 -16.04
CA GLY A 254 -0.11 21.40 -16.48
C GLY A 254 -0.07 22.92 -16.68
N VAL A 255 0.47 23.66 -15.69
CA VAL A 255 0.66 25.12 -15.81
C VAL A 255 1.52 25.47 -17.03
N LYS A 256 2.65 24.77 -17.22
CA LYS A 256 3.54 25.00 -18.37
C LYS A 256 2.88 24.68 -19.71
N ALA A 257 1.99 23.69 -19.73
CA ALA A 257 1.22 23.31 -20.91
C ALA A 257 0.01 24.23 -21.17
N GLY A 258 -0.33 25.14 -20.25
CA GLY A 258 -1.50 26.00 -20.35
C GLY A 258 -2.82 25.28 -20.05
N ALA A 259 -2.79 24.23 -19.23
CA ALA A 259 -3.98 23.50 -18.79
C ALA A 259 -4.66 24.18 -17.59
N ASP A 260 -5.95 23.87 -17.40
CA ASP A 260 -6.71 24.31 -16.23
C ASP A 260 -6.41 23.40 -15.03
N ILE A 261 -5.42 23.79 -14.23
CA ILE A 261 -5.02 23.04 -13.04
C ILE A 261 -6.05 23.11 -11.91
N GLU A 262 -6.97 24.08 -11.94
CA GLU A 262 -8.03 24.15 -10.93
C GLU A 262 -9.07 23.07 -11.21
N ASP A 263 -9.49 22.92 -12.47
CA ASP A 263 -10.33 21.80 -12.90
C ASP A 263 -9.67 20.46 -12.55
N TRP A 264 -8.39 20.25 -12.88
CA TRP A 264 -7.70 18.99 -12.58
C TRP A 264 -7.67 18.62 -11.10
N SER A 265 -7.58 19.64 -10.23
CA SER A 265 -7.66 19.42 -8.78
C SER A 265 -8.98 18.76 -8.41
N GLU A 266 -10.08 19.22 -8.98
CA GLU A 266 -11.44 18.79 -8.66
C GLU A 266 -11.87 17.54 -9.45
N THR A 267 -11.43 17.39 -10.70
CA THR A 267 -11.88 16.32 -11.61
C THR A 267 -10.99 15.09 -11.60
N HIS A 268 -9.68 15.27 -11.47
CA HIS A 268 -8.70 14.18 -11.62
C HIS A 268 -8.04 13.78 -10.31
N TRP A 269 -7.90 14.70 -9.35
CA TRP A 269 -7.03 14.46 -8.20
C TRP A 269 -7.69 14.44 -6.83
N VAL A 270 -8.80 15.15 -6.60
CA VAL A 270 -9.40 15.29 -5.26
C VAL A 270 -9.70 13.94 -4.59
N ASP A 271 -10.10 12.92 -5.37
CA ASP A 271 -10.39 11.59 -4.82
C ASP A 271 -9.16 10.94 -4.18
N PHE A 272 -7.97 11.12 -4.79
CA PHE A 272 -6.71 10.61 -4.26
C PHE A 272 -6.30 11.22 -2.93
N ASP A 273 -6.86 12.39 -2.60
CA ASP A 273 -6.61 13.03 -1.32
C ASP A 273 -7.41 12.40 -0.17
N GLY A 274 -8.39 11.53 -0.46
CA GLY A 274 -9.24 10.89 0.54
C GLY A 274 -8.57 9.74 1.33
N ASP A 275 -9.10 9.48 2.53
CA ASP A 275 -8.54 8.51 3.50
C ASP A 275 -8.33 7.11 2.92
N TRP A 276 -9.22 6.65 2.04
CA TRP A 276 -9.12 5.32 1.45
C TRP A 276 -7.82 5.13 0.65
N TRP A 277 -7.45 6.13 -0.15
CA TRP A 277 -6.25 6.12 -1.01
C TRP A 277 -4.96 6.28 -0.20
N ARG A 278 -5.01 7.09 0.86
CA ARG A 278 -3.88 7.35 1.75
C ARG A 278 -3.65 6.26 2.79
N ALA A 279 -4.66 5.45 3.10
CA ALA A 279 -4.54 4.37 4.06
C ALA A 279 -3.46 3.35 3.63
N GLU A 280 -2.62 2.98 4.59
CA GLU A 280 -1.57 1.98 4.41
C GLU A 280 -2.14 0.56 4.45
N ILE A 281 -1.74 -0.26 3.49
CA ILE A 281 -2.06 -1.68 3.45
C ILE A 281 -0.80 -2.53 3.34
N VAL A 282 -0.89 -3.75 3.90
CA VAL A 282 0.20 -4.73 3.85
C VAL A 282 0.32 -5.28 2.44
N GLN A 283 1.47 -5.06 1.81
CA GLN A 283 1.86 -5.70 0.55
C GLN A 283 3.15 -6.50 0.77
N GLY A 284 3.01 -7.82 0.92
CA GLY A 284 4.14 -8.69 1.22
C GLY A 284 4.74 -8.39 2.60
N ARG A 285 5.92 -7.74 2.63
CA ARG A 285 6.63 -7.35 3.86
C ARG A 285 6.60 -5.86 4.16
N HIS A 286 5.97 -5.05 3.30
CA HIS A 286 5.98 -3.59 3.40
C HIS A 286 4.57 -3.05 3.65
N GLN A 287 4.47 -1.95 4.41
CA GLN A 287 3.26 -1.12 4.52
C GLN A 287 3.38 0.01 3.52
N ARG A 288 2.35 0.21 2.69
CA ARG A 288 2.33 1.26 1.67
C ARG A 288 0.92 1.78 1.47
N SER A 289 0.81 3.07 1.13
CA SER A 289 -0.47 3.68 0.76
C SER A 289 -1.09 2.97 -0.46
N ARG A 290 -2.42 2.89 -0.52
CA ARG A 290 -3.12 2.30 -1.69
C ARG A 290 -2.78 3.03 -2.98
N ILE A 291 -2.61 4.35 -2.93
CA ILE A 291 -2.26 5.14 -4.11
C ILE A 291 -0.88 4.80 -4.67
N ASP A 292 0.13 4.60 -3.82
CA ASP A 292 1.47 4.25 -4.30
C ASP A 292 1.51 2.83 -4.89
N ILE A 293 0.68 1.92 -4.37
CA ILE A 293 0.50 0.57 -4.91
C ILE A 293 -0.19 0.65 -6.28
N PHE A 294 -1.28 1.41 -6.37
CA PHE A 294 -2.00 1.60 -7.61
C PHE A 294 -1.11 2.19 -8.70
N VAL A 295 -0.36 3.26 -8.42
CA VAL A 295 0.52 3.88 -9.43
C VAL A 295 1.55 2.87 -9.93
N GLN A 296 2.13 2.06 -9.04
CA GLN A 296 3.06 1.01 -9.46
C GLN A 296 2.41 -0.04 -10.38
N TYR A 297 1.21 -0.52 -10.03
CA TYR A 297 0.47 -1.47 -10.87
C TYR A 297 0.08 -0.87 -12.21
N TRP A 298 -0.38 0.38 -12.19
CA TRP A 298 -0.74 1.12 -13.39
C TRP A 298 0.48 1.31 -14.31
N LEU A 299 1.63 1.71 -13.79
CA LEU A 299 2.86 1.81 -14.59
C LEU A 299 3.30 0.45 -15.15
N THR A 300 3.23 -0.60 -14.33
CA THR A 300 3.54 -1.98 -14.77
C THR A 300 2.64 -2.40 -15.93
N MET A 301 1.35 -2.09 -15.83
CA MET A 301 0.35 -2.31 -16.88
C MET A 301 0.66 -1.50 -18.15
N ARG A 302 0.89 -0.18 -18.04
CA ARG A 302 1.10 0.72 -19.19
C ARG A 302 2.42 0.44 -19.92
N LEU A 303 3.48 0.19 -19.16
CA LEU A 303 4.81 -0.09 -19.71
C LEU A 303 4.95 -1.55 -20.16
N ARG A 304 4.11 -2.45 -19.63
CA ARG A 304 4.28 -3.90 -19.75
C ARG A 304 5.69 -4.30 -19.30
N ASP A 305 6.14 -3.73 -18.18
CA ASP A 305 7.45 -4.01 -17.61
C ASP A 305 7.44 -3.88 -16.09
N GLU A 306 8.39 -4.54 -15.41
CA GLU A 306 8.45 -4.53 -13.95
C GLU A 306 8.89 -3.16 -13.43
N VAL A 307 8.00 -2.50 -12.67
CA VAL A 307 8.30 -1.22 -12.04
C VAL A 307 8.60 -1.44 -10.57
N LYS A 308 9.81 -1.10 -10.15
CA LYS A 308 10.20 -1.17 -8.74
C LYS A 308 9.57 -0.03 -7.94
N THR A 309 9.22 -0.32 -6.69
CA THR A 309 8.60 0.62 -5.75
C THR A 309 9.39 1.93 -5.62
N GLU A 310 10.71 1.83 -5.55
CA GLU A 310 11.58 3.01 -5.38
C GLU A 310 11.52 3.94 -6.60
N GLN A 311 11.34 3.38 -7.80
CA GLN A 311 11.44 4.08 -9.07
C GLN A 311 10.12 4.65 -9.59
N VAL A 312 9.00 4.46 -8.86
CA VAL A 312 7.65 4.81 -9.30
C VAL A 312 7.55 6.26 -9.79
N PHE A 313 8.06 7.25 -9.05
CA PHE A 313 8.01 8.65 -9.47
C PHE A 313 8.79 8.89 -10.76
N ARG A 314 10.09 8.52 -10.79
CA ARG A 314 10.94 8.69 -11.98
C ARG A 314 10.28 8.09 -13.22
N VAL A 315 9.88 6.82 -13.13
CA VAL A 315 9.24 6.07 -14.22
C VAL A 315 7.91 6.72 -14.63
N PHE A 316 7.12 7.22 -13.69
CA PHE A 316 5.90 7.97 -14.00
C PHE A 316 6.22 9.23 -14.80
N THR A 317 7.16 10.06 -14.33
CA THR A 317 7.47 11.33 -14.99
C THR A 317 8.05 11.13 -16.40
N GLU A 318 8.91 10.12 -16.59
CA GLU A 318 9.44 9.73 -17.90
C GLU A 318 8.33 9.30 -18.86
N TYR A 319 7.41 8.46 -18.38
CA TYR A 319 6.27 7.98 -19.16
C TYR A 319 5.28 9.10 -19.51
N ALA A 320 4.97 9.98 -18.55
CA ALA A 320 3.96 11.02 -18.70
C ALA A 320 4.47 12.26 -19.47
N ALA A 321 5.77 12.56 -19.43
CA ALA A 321 6.34 13.79 -19.99
C ALA A 321 5.93 14.10 -21.45
N PRO A 322 5.90 13.14 -22.38
CA PRO A 322 5.46 13.40 -23.76
C PRO A 322 4.01 13.89 -23.85
N TYR A 323 3.12 13.36 -23.02
CA TYR A 323 1.69 13.72 -23.00
C TYR A 323 1.46 15.08 -22.35
N MET A 324 2.28 15.43 -21.36
CA MET A 324 2.20 16.68 -20.58
C MET A 324 2.76 17.92 -21.30
N SER A 325 2.85 17.87 -22.64
CA SER A 325 3.33 18.99 -23.47
C SER A 325 2.19 19.84 -24.05
N SER A 326 0.94 19.40 -23.91
CA SER A 326 -0.27 20.13 -24.34
C SER A 326 -1.43 19.83 -23.40
N PRO A 327 -2.43 20.74 -23.27
CA PRO A 327 -3.60 20.50 -22.42
C PRO A 327 -4.37 19.25 -22.83
N ASP A 328 -4.60 19.05 -24.13
CA ASP A 328 -5.36 17.89 -24.64
C ASP A 328 -4.65 16.56 -24.35
N GLY A 329 -3.34 16.50 -24.57
CA GLY A 329 -2.54 15.33 -24.26
C GLY A 329 -2.55 15.00 -22.77
N ALA A 330 -2.43 16.02 -21.92
CA ALA A 330 -2.46 15.87 -20.47
C ALA A 330 -3.84 15.43 -19.98
N ASN A 331 -4.92 16.06 -20.44
CA ASN A 331 -6.31 15.68 -20.13
C ASN A 331 -6.60 14.23 -20.52
N LYS A 332 -6.14 13.80 -21.70
CA LYS A 332 -6.29 12.41 -22.12
C LYS A 332 -5.57 11.44 -21.19
N LEU A 333 -4.31 11.73 -20.83
CA LEU A 333 -3.53 10.90 -19.92
C LEU A 333 -4.18 10.81 -18.54
N LEU A 334 -4.56 11.95 -17.96
CA LEU A 334 -5.17 12.02 -16.62
C LEU A 334 -6.56 11.37 -16.60
N GLY A 335 -7.33 11.50 -17.68
CA GLY A 335 -8.60 10.79 -17.84
C GLY A 335 -8.44 9.27 -17.90
N GLU A 336 -7.44 8.77 -18.63
CA GLU A 336 -7.10 7.33 -18.65
C GLU A 336 -6.64 6.85 -17.27
N PHE A 337 -5.71 7.58 -16.64
CA PHE A 337 -5.21 7.29 -15.28
C PHE A 337 -6.35 7.25 -14.25
N ARG A 338 -7.29 8.20 -14.33
CA ARG A 338 -8.44 8.28 -13.44
C ARG A 338 -9.39 7.08 -13.61
N ARG A 339 -9.72 6.70 -14.84
CA ARG A 339 -10.55 5.51 -15.10
C ARG A 339 -9.91 4.23 -14.55
N ASP A 340 -8.60 4.07 -14.73
CA ASP A 340 -7.89 2.92 -14.17
C ASP A 340 -7.86 2.95 -12.62
N ALA A 341 -7.77 4.14 -12.02
CA ALA A 341 -7.85 4.30 -10.58
C ALA A 341 -9.23 3.90 -10.02
N ASP A 342 -10.30 4.25 -10.73
CA ASP A 342 -11.66 3.84 -10.41
C ASP A 342 -11.82 2.32 -10.51
N THR A 343 -11.30 1.71 -11.58
CA THR A 343 -11.25 0.25 -11.71
C THR A 343 -10.52 -0.39 -10.53
N TYR A 344 -9.34 0.13 -10.17
CA TYR A 344 -8.56 -0.38 -9.03
C TYR A 344 -9.33 -0.28 -7.70
N ARG A 345 -10.00 0.84 -7.45
CA ARG A 345 -10.82 1.02 -6.24
C ARG A 345 -12.02 0.08 -6.21
N ALA A 346 -12.63 -0.17 -7.36
CA ALA A 346 -13.75 -1.09 -7.49
C ALA A 346 -13.37 -2.56 -7.20
N LEU A 347 -12.09 -2.96 -7.37
CA LEU A 347 -11.63 -4.33 -7.12
C LEU A 347 -11.99 -4.84 -5.72
N ALA A 348 -11.89 -3.97 -4.71
CA ALA A 348 -12.18 -4.33 -3.32
C ALA A 348 -13.67 -4.62 -3.04
N ASN A 349 -14.56 -4.27 -3.98
CA ASN A 349 -16.01 -4.42 -3.83
C ASN A 349 -16.62 -5.32 -4.92
N LEU A 350 -15.81 -6.12 -5.60
CA LEU A 350 -16.30 -7.04 -6.63
C LEU A 350 -17.20 -8.12 -6.00
N PRO A 351 -18.39 -8.41 -6.58
CA PRO A 351 -19.26 -9.47 -6.07
C PRO A 351 -18.60 -10.85 -6.20
N GLU A 352 -18.55 -11.61 -5.11
CA GLU A 352 -17.85 -12.92 -5.05
C GLU A 352 -18.44 -14.00 -5.97
N ASP A 353 -19.68 -13.83 -6.44
CA ASP A 353 -20.37 -14.72 -7.37
C ASP A 353 -20.01 -14.47 -8.84
N THR A 354 -19.23 -13.42 -9.13
CA THR A 354 -18.68 -13.13 -10.46
C THR A 354 -17.28 -13.75 -10.63
N ALA A 355 -16.86 -14.01 -11.87
CA ALA A 355 -15.51 -14.51 -12.16
C ALA A 355 -14.42 -13.57 -11.62
N GLN A 356 -14.66 -12.26 -11.70
CA GLN A 356 -13.74 -11.21 -11.25
C GLN A 356 -13.64 -11.15 -9.73
N GLY A 357 -14.76 -11.21 -9.03
CA GLY A 357 -14.78 -11.22 -7.56
C GLY A 357 -14.20 -12.52 -6.98
N SER A 358 -14.54 -13.67 -7.58
CA SER A 358 -13.92 -14.96 -7.22
C SER A 358 -12.39 -14.90 -7.40
N PHE A 359 -11.93 -14.42 -8.55
CA PHE A 359 -10.50 -14.29 -8.81
C PHE A 359 -9.83 -13.35 -7.81
N TYR A 360 -10.39 -12.17 -7.56
CA TYR A 360 -9.83 -11.21 -6.61
C TYR A 360 -9.74 -11.79 -5.18
N SER A 361 -10.84 -12.34 -4.66
CA SER A 361 -10.90 -12.91 -3.30
C SER A 361 -9.98 -14.14 -3.13
N ARG A 362 -10.00 -15.07 -4.10
CA ARG A 362 -9.21 -16.31 -4.01
C ARG A 362 -7.75 -16.07 -4.33
N VAL A 363 -7.44 -15.49 -5.49
CA VAL A 363 -6.06 -15.40 -6.02
C VAL A 363 -5.29 -14.25 -5.37
N ILE A 364 -5.86 -13.05 -5.35
CA ILE A 364 -5.14 -11.87 -4.86
C ILE A 364 -5.12 -11.86 -3.34
N GLU A 365 -6.28 -11.94 -2.68
CA GLU A 365 -6.35 -11.80 -1.22
C GLU A 365 -5.93 -13.08 -0.48
N THR A 366 -6.57 -14.21 -0.78
CA THR A 366 -6.33 -15.45 -0.01
C THR A 366 -5.00 -16.13 -0.35
N MET A 367 -4.72 -16.30 -1.65
CA MET A 367 -3.44 -16.87 -2.10
C MET A 367 -2.30 -15.85 -1.99
N GLY A 368 -2.59 -14.55 -1.87
CA GLY A 368 -1.59 -13.50 -1.65
C GLY A 368 -0.76 -13.22 -2.90
N LEU A 369 -1.34 -13.34 -4.09
CA LEU A 369 -0.66 -13.16 -5.37
C LEU A 369 -0.93 -11.78 -5.99
N ALA A 370 -0.67 -10.72 -5.22
CA ALA A 370 -0.88 -9.34 -5.68
C ALA A 370 -0.08 -8.96 -6.96
N ALA A 371 0.93 -9.75 -7.34
CA ALA A 371 1.62 -9.61 -8.62
C ALA A 371 0.71 -9.85 -9.85
N THR A 372 -0.48 -10.45 -9.69
CA THR A 372 -1.48 -10.57 -10.76
C THR A 372 -2.33 -9.31 -10.93
N SER A 373 -2.27 -8.36 -9.99
CA SER A 373 -3.10 -7.14 -10.01
C SER A 373 -2.91 -6.26 -11.25
N PRO A 374 -1.70 -6.04 -11.80
CA PRO A 374 -1.56 -5.27 -13.05
C PRO A 374 -2.30 -5.88 -14.24
N LEU A 375 -2.29 -7.22 -14.35
CA LEU A 375 -3.03 -7.93 -15.40
C LEU A 375 -4.54 -7.88 -15.15
N LEU A 376 -4.98 -8.07 -13.90
CA LEU A 376 -6.39 -7.93 -13.55
C LEU A 376 -6.91 -6.52 -13.84
N LEU A 377 -6.13 -5.49 -13.50
CA LEU A 377 -6.45 -4.11 -13.79
C LEU A 377 -6.58 -3.86 -15.30
N TRP A 378 -5.66 -4.41 -16.11
CA TRP A 378 -5.74 -4.34 -17.57
C TRP A 378 -7.03 -4.98 -18.11
N LEU A 379 -7.36 -6.18 -17.62
CA LEU A 379 -8.52 -6.95 -18.07
C LEU A 379 -9.85 -6.27 -17.72
N LEU A 380 -9.89 -5.56 -16.58
CA LEU A 380 -11.09 -4.89 -16.07
C LEU A 380 -11.23 -3.42 -16.47
N SER A 381 -10.17 -2.82 -17.01
CA SER A 381 -10.16 -1.39 -17.30
C SER A 381 -11.08 -1.01 -18.45
N ASP A 382 -11.87 0.04 -18.25
CA ASP A 382 -12.70 0.68 -19.26
C ASP A 382 -11.89 1.29 -20.41
N ASN A 383 -10.57 1.46 -20.23
CA ASN A 383 -9.66 1.89 -21.30
C ASN A 383 -9.39 0.76 -22.31
N HIS A 384 -9.51 -0.51 -21.90
CA HIS A 384 -9.26 -1.66 -22.77
C HIS A 384 -10.54 -2.34 -23.26
N ARG A 385 -11.61 -2.33 -22.45
CA ARG A 385 -12.95 -2.85 -22.82
C ARG A 385 -12.95 -4.30 -23.31
N VAL A 386 -12.29 -5.18 -22.54
CA VAL A 386 -12.29 -6.61 -22.81
C VAL A 386 -13.73 -7.15 -22.78
N PRO A 387 -14.19 -7.90 -23.80
CA PRO A 387 -15.53 -8.48 -23.78
C PRO A 387 -15.73 -9.43 -22.59
N ALA A 388 -16.93 -9.42 -22.00
CA ALA A 388 -17.25 -10.20 -20.80
C ALA A 388 -16.88 -11.70 -20.91
N LYS A 389 -17.15 -12.32 -22.07
CA LYS A 389 -16.80 -13.72 -22.33
C LYS A 389 -15.28 -13.96 -22.34
N GLN A 390 -14.51 -13.04 -22.93
CA GLN A 390 -13.05 -13.16 -22.96
C GLN A 390 -12.43 -12.90 -21.59
N LEU A 391 -13.03 -11.98 -20.82
CA LEU A 391 -12.66 -11.75 -19.43
C LEU A 391 -12.85 -13.01 -18.58
N GLU A 392 -13.99 -13.69 -18.70
CA GLU A 392 -14.26 -14.96 -18.01
C GLU A 392 -13.22 -16.04 -18.38
N ILE A 393 -12.97 -16.26 -19.67
CA ILE A 393 -11.94 -17.21 -20.15
C ILE A 393 -10.56 -16.91 -19.56
N ALA A 394 -10.14 -15.64 -19.54
CA ALA A 394 -8.84 -15.24 -18.97
C ALA A 394 -8.76 -15.59 -17.48
N LEU A 395 -9.78 -15.20 -16.71
CA LEU A 395 -9.77 -15.31 -15.26
C LEU A 395 -9.92 -16.76 -14.79
N GLU A 396 -10.73 -17.57 -15.47
CA GLU A 396 -10.83 -19.01 -15.20
C GLU A 396 -9.48 -19.72 -15.44
N ALA A 397 -8.80 -19.40 -16.55
CA ALA A 397 -7.49 -19.97 -16.86
C ALA A 397 -6.43 -19.55 -15.83
N LEU A 398 -6.39 -18.26 -15.46
CA LEU A 398 -5.46 -17.75 -14.44
C LEU A 398 -5.75 -18.33 -13.06
N GLU A 399 -7.02 -18.38 -12.64
CA GLU A 399 -7.43 -18.96 -11.36
C GLU A 399 -7.03 -20.43 -11.29
N SER A 400 -7.36 -21.22 -12.33
CA SER A 400 -7.00 -22.63 -12.38
C SER A 400 -5.49 -22.84 -12.31
N TRP A 401 -4.73 -22.08 -13.09
CA TRP A 401 -3.27 -22.12 -13.08
C TRP A 401 -2.69 -21.85 -11.67
N VAL A 402 -3.17 -20.81 -10.98
CA VAL A 402 -2.76 -20.49 -9.60
C VAL A 402 -3.13 -21.61 -8.63
N MET A 403 -4.38 -22.07 -8.68
CA MET A 403 -4.92 -23.01 -7.69
C MET A 403 -4.24 -24.37 -7.80
N ARG A 404 -4.08 -24.90 -9.01
CA ARG A 404 -3.38 -26.17 -9.26
C ARG A 404 -1.93 -26.12 -8.80
N ARG A 405 -1.20 -25.05 -9.14
CA ARG A 405 0.20 -24.87 -8.71
C ARG A 405 0.31 -24.76 -7.20
N THR A 406 -0.61 -24.06 -6.55
CA THR A 406 -0.63 -23.91 -5.08
C THR A 406 -0.87 -25.25 -4.39
N LEU A 407 -1.83 -26.03 -4.88
CA LEU A 407 -2.18 -27.35 -4.33
C LEU A 407 -1.06 -28.37 -4.52
N LEU A 408 -0.40 -28.36 -5.68
CA LEU A 408 0.77 -29.19 -5.97
C LEU A 408 2.07 -28.63 -5.39
N ARG A 409 2.00 -27.53 -4.61
CA ARG A 409 3.15 -26.90 -3.92
C ARG A 409 4.26 -26.47 -4.87
N MET A 410 3.90 -26.13 -6.10
CA MET A 410 4.83 -25.66 -7.10
C MET A 410 5.32 -24.24 -6.79
N THR A 411 6.49 -23.89 -7.28
CA THR A 411 7.09 -22.57 -7.04
C THR A 411 6.28 -21.45 -7.71
N MET A 412 6.05 -20.34 -7.02
CA MET A 412 5.37 -19.15 -7.58
C MET A 412 6.34 -17.98 -7.83
N LYS A 413 7.64 -18.26 -7.97
CA LYS A 413 8.70 -17.24 -8.09
C LYS A 413 8.60 -16.38 -9.36
N ASP A 414 8.08 -16.95 -10.46
CA ASP A 414 8.06 -16.28 -11.76
C ASP A 414 6.73 -15.59 -12.09
N VAL A 415 5.77 -15.55 -11.15
CA VAL A 415 4.42 -14.98 -11.39
C VAL A 415 4.50 -13.57 -11.98
N ASN A 416 5.32 -12.67 -11.43
CA ASN A 416 5.42 -11.30 -11.93
C ASN A 416 5.86 -11.25 -13.41
N LYS A 417 6.91 -12.02 -13.77
CA LYS A 417 7.39 -12.13 -15.15
C LYS A 417 6.36 -12.74 -16.09
N THR A 418 5.61 -13.73 -15.61
CA THR A 418 4.50 -14.33 -16.36
C THR A 418 3.43 -13.28 -16.66
N MET A 419 2.99 -12.49 -15.67
CA MET A 419 1.98 -11.45 -15.87
C MET A 419 2.45 -10.37 -16.85
N VAL A 420 3.70 -9.92 -16.73
CA VAL A 420 4.32 -8.98 -17.67
C VAL A 420 4.38 -9.55 -19.09
N SER A 421 4.70 -10.84 -19.23
CA SER A 421 4.74 -11.51 -20.55
C SER A 421 3.34 -11.59 -21.18
N ILE A 422 2.32 -11.87 -20.37
CA ILE A 422 0.92 -11.86 -20.82
C ILE A 422 0.50 -10.45 -21.25
N LEU A 423 0.82 -9.42 -20.47
CA LEU A 423 0.53 -8.02 -20.81
C LEU A 423 1.17 -7.62 -22.16
N LYS A 424 2.42 -8.01 -22.41
CA LYS A 424 3.11 -7.79 -23.69
C LYS A 424 2.41 -8.48 -24.86
N LEU A 425 1.86 -9.67 -24.63
CA LEU A 425 1.16 -10.44 -25.64
C LEU A 425 -0.22 -9.83 -25.95
N LEU A 426 -0.97 -9.47 -24.91
CA LEU A 426 -2.30 -8.86 -25.02
C LEU A 426 -2.28 -7.55 -25.81
N ASP A 427 -1.27 -6.72 -25.59
CA ASP A 427 -1.07 -5.45 -26.31
C ASP A 427 -0.94 -5.62 -27.85
N ARG A 428 -0.53 -6.81 -28.30
CA ARG A 428 -0.36 -7.13 -29.73
C ARG A 428 -1.48 -8.01 -30.27
N SER A 429 -2.49 -8.31 -29.45
CA SER A 429 -3.56 -9.25 -29.76
C SER A 429 -4.90 -8.52 -29.94
N PRO A 430 -5.82 -9.06 -30.76
CA PRO A 430 -7.18 -8.53 -30.84
C PRO A 430 -7.88 -8.60 -29.47
N ILE A 431 -8.55 -7.51 -29.08
CA ILE A 431 -9.24 -7.44 -27.79
C ILE A 431 -10.34 -8.51 -27.64
N ASP A 432 -10.99 -8.87 -28.75
CA ASP A 432 -12.01 -9.94 -28.82
C ASP A 432 -11.45 -11.36 -28.64
N ALA A 433 -10.12 -11.51 -28.56
CA ALA A 433 -9.43 -12.77 -28.30
C ALA A 433 -8.54 -12.70 -27.05
N ALA A 434 -8.72 -11.70 -26.19
CA ALA A 434 -7.86 -11.49 -25.03
C ALA A 434 -7.83 -12.70 -24.07
N GLY A 435 -9.00 -13.28 -23.77
CA GLY A 435 -9.12 -14.47 -22.93
C GLY A 435 -8.42 -15.69 -23.52
N ASP A 436 -8.69 -15.97 -24.79
CA ASP A 436 -8.03 -17.04 -25.53
C ASP A 436 -6.51 -16.87 -25.55
N THR A 437 -6.04 -15.63 -25.71
CA THR A 437 -4.61 -15.29 -25.66
C THR A 437 -3.98 -15.62 -24.32
N VAL A 438 -4.61 -15.23 -23.20
CA VAL A 438 -4.14 -15.57 -21.85
C VAL A 438 -4.11 -17.09 -21.64
N ARG A 439 -5.21 -17.77 -21.99
CA ARG A 439 -5.36 -19.22 -21.82
C ARG A 439 -4.31 -20.00 -22.60
N ASN A 440 -4.13 -19.67 -23.88
CA ASN A 440 -3.16 -20.35 -24.74
C ASN A 440 -1.73 -20.09 -24.26
N PHE A 441 -1.41 -18.86 -23.87
CA PHE A 441 -0.11 -18.54 -23.31
C PHE A 441 0.22 -19.41 -22.09
N LEU A 442 -0.72 -19.57 -21.15
CA LEU A 442 -0.53 -20.42 -19.97
C LEU A 442 -0.42 -21.91 -20.34
N ALA A 443 -1.22 -22.37 -21.32
CA ALA A 443 -1.21 -23.75 -21.79
C ALA A 443 0.11 -24.13 -22.48
N ASP A 444 0.78 -23.17 -23.14
CA ASP A 444 2.04 -23.37 -23.85
C ASP A 444 3.27 -23.35 -22.93
N GLN A 445 3.12 -23.01 -21.65
CA GLN A 445 4.25 -22.99 -20.72
C GLN A 445 4.76 -24.41 -20.44
N ARG A 446 6.08 -24.61 -20.60
CA ARG A 446 6.75 -25.90 -20.31
C ARG A 446 7.75 -25.84 -19.15
N ALA A 447 8.23 -24.64 -18.80
CA ALA A 447 9.17 -24.47 -17.70
C ALA A 447 8.49 -24.71 -16.33
N ASP A 448 9.13 -25.41 -15.40
CA ASP A 448 8.58 -25.74 -14.07
C ASP A 448 7.99 -24.55 -13.31
N ALA A 449 8.65 -23.39 -13.44
CA ALA A 449 8.25 -22.15 -12.78
C ALA A 449 6.95 -21.53 -13.36
N ARG A 450 6.47 -22.02 -14.52
CA ARG A 450 5.31 -21.47 -15.24
C ARG A 450 4.31 -22.51 -15.73
N LEU A 451 4.64 -23.80 -15.67
CA LEU A 451 3.80 -24.93 -16.10
C LEU A 451 2.37 -24.84 -15.56
N TRP A 452 1.37 -25.09 -16.40
CA TRP A 452 -0.02 -25.32 -15.99
C TRP A 452 -0.26 -26.81 -15.78
N PRO A 453 -0.47 -27.30 -14.53
CA PRO A 453 -0.63 -28.73 -14.29
C PRO A 453 -1.86 -29.32 -14.99
N THR A 454 -1.68 -30.46 -15.65
CA THR A 454 -2.77 -31.23 -16.27
C THR A 454 -3.62 -31.95 -15.23
N ASP A 455 -4.83 -32.35 -15.61
CA ASP A 455 -5.71 -33.18 -14.76
C ASP A 455 -5.02 -34.48 -14.36
N ALA A 456 -4.29 -35.11 -15.29
CA ALA A 456 -3.54 -36.33 -15.02
C ALA A 456 -2.48 -36.11 -13.92
N THR A 457 -1.74 -35.00 -13.99
CA THR A 457 -0.75 -34.63 -12.96
C THR A 457 -1.42 -34.41 -11.61
N VAL A 458 -2.50 -33.62 -11.57
CA VAL A 458 -3.21 -33.30 -10.33
C VAL A 458 -3.78 -34.58 -9.69
N LYS A 459 -4.41 -35.45 -10.47
CA LYS A 459 -4.97 -36.73 -9.98
C LYS A 459 -3.90 -37.70 -9.50
N ALA A 460 -2.73 -37.72 -10.14
CA ALA A 460 -1.63 -38.59 -9.74
C ALA A 460 -0.98 -38.16 -8.41
N GLU A 461 -0.85 -36.86 -8.17
CA GLU A 461 -0.05 -36.35 -7.04
C GLU A 461 -0.90 -35.91 -5.85
N LEU A 462 -1.94 -35.11 -6.07
CA LEU A 462 -2.68 -34.40 -5.02
C LEU A 462 -3.27 -35.30 -3.92
N PRO A 463 -3.85 -36.48 -4.21
CA PRO A 463 -4.48 -37.30 -3.18
C PRO A 463 -3.54 -37.69 -2.02
N SER A 464 -2.25 -37.86 -2.33
CA SER A 464 -1.22 -38.27 -1.36
C SER A 464 -0.49 -37.11 -0.68
N LEU A 465 -0.69 -35.87 -1.16
CA LEU A 465 0.00 -34.70 -0.63
C LEU A 465 -0.58 -34.26 0.72
N LYS A 466 0.30 -34.10 1.70
CA LYS A 466 -0.01 -33.45 2.99
C LYS A 466 -0.37 -31.97 2.79
N LEU A 467 -1.64 -31.59 2.78
CA LEU A 467 -2.04 -30.19 2.60
C LEU A 467 -2.06 -29.44 3.93
N TYR A 468 -2.63 -30.03 4.97
CA TYR A 468 -2.72 -29.40 6.28
C TYR A 468 -1.33 -29.26 6.93
N GLY A 469 -1.06 -28.09 7.48
CA GLY A 469 0.24 -27.73 8.06
C GLY A 469 1.29 -27.29 7.03
N TYR A 470 1.05 -27.52 5.73
CA TYR A 470 1.87 -26.93 4.66
C TYR A 470 1.22 -25.69 4.05
N LEU A 471 -0.06 -25.81 3.68
CA LEU A 471 -0.86 -24.66 3.28
C LEU A 471 -1.39 -23.95 4.53
N ARG A 472 -1.42 -22.61 4.48
CA ARG A 472 -2.14 -21.82 5.46
C ARG A 472 -3.60 -22.27 5.47
N GLN A 473 -4.17 -22.42 6.66
CA GLN A 473 -5.54 -22.92 6.81
C GLN A 473 -6.57 -22.06 6.07
N SER A 474 -6.37 -20.74 5.99
CA SER A 474 -7.23 -19.86 5.19
C SER A 474 -7.29 -20.25 3.70
N ARG A 475 -6.16 -20.67 3.13
CA ARG A 475 -6.08 -21.12 1.72
C ARG A 475 -6.76 -22.47 1.52
N LEU A 476 -6.51 -23.40 2.43
CA LEU A 476 -7.11 -24.73 2.37
C LEU A 476 -8.63 -24.70 2.59
N ARG A 477 -9.12 -23.76 3.41
CA ARG A 477 -10.54 -23.50 3.57
C ARG A 477 -11.20 -23.10 2.26
N VAL A 478 -10.64 -22.13 1.53
CA VAL A 478 -11.18 -21.71 0.22
C VAL A 478 -11.27 -22.88 -0.76
N VAL A 479 -10.31 -23.81 -0.71
CA VAL A 479 -10.35 -25.02 -1.55
C VAL A 479 -11.55 -25.90 -1.19
N LEU A 480 -11.75 -26.19 0.10
CA LEU A 480 -12.88 -26.99 0.56
C LEU A 480 -14.22 -26.28 0.32
N GLU A 481 -14.30 -24.96 0.48
CA GLU A 481 -15.50 -24.18 0.19
C GLU A 481 -15.86 -24.23 -1.31
N ALA A 482 -14.87 -24.22 -2.20
CA ALA A 482 -15.11 -24.36 -3.63
C ALA A 482 -15.60 -25.78 -4.00
N ILE A 483 -15.07 -26.82 -3.36
CA ILE A 483 -15.56 -28.20 -3.52
C ILE A 483 -16.99 -28.33 -2.99
N GLU A 484 -17.28 -27.80 -1.80
CA GLU A 484 -18.63 -27.76 -1.23
C GLU A 484 -19.63 -27.09 -2.17
N LYS A 485 -19.27 -25.93 -2.74
CA LYS A 485 -20.11 -25.25 -3.74
C LYS A 485 -20.31 -26.09 -4.99
N LYS A 486 -19.28 -26.83 -5.43
CA LYS A 486 -19.35 -27.72 -6.60
C LYS A 486 -20.24 -28.94 -6.39
N LEU A 487 -20.29 -29.48 -5.17
CA LEU A 487 -21.12 -30.63 -4.82
C LEU A 487 -22.62 -30.28 -4.75
N ARG A 488 -22.95 -29.00 -4.55
CA ARG A 488 -24.34 -28.54 -4.52
C ARG A 488 -24.97 -28.61 -5.92
N THR A 489 -26.24 -29.00 -5.93
CA THR A 489 -27.10 -29.09 -7.11
C THR A 489 -28.29 -28.15 -6.97
N THR A 490 -29.14 -28.05 -8.00
CA THR A 490 -30.38 -27.26 -7.96
C THR A 490 -31.38 -27.71 -6.89
N PHE A 491 -31.19 -28.89 -6.31
CA PHE A 491 -31.98 -29.40 -5.19
C PHE A 491 -31.50 -28.90 -3.82
N HIS A 492 -30.33 -28.29 -3.74
CA HIS A 492 -29.81 -27.69 -2.51
C HIS A 492 -30.22 -26.23 -2.42
N GLU A 493 -30.49 -25.74 -1.21
CA GLU A 493 -30.75 -24.33 -1.00
C GLU A 493 -29.51 -23.49 -1.33
N ASN A 494 -29.72 -22.39 -2.06
CA ASN A 494 -28.63 -21.47 -2.42
C ASN A 494 -28.30 -20.53 -1.25
N VAL A 495 -27.79 -21.11 -0.14
CA VAL A 495 -27.39 -20.38 1.06
C VAL A 495 -25.89 -20.14 1.05
N ALA A 496 -25.47 -18.91 1.33
CA ALA A 496 -24.06 -18.55 1.47
C ALA A 496 -23.38 -19.36 2.58
N LEU A 497 -22.11 -19.71 2.37
CA LEU A 497 -21.33 -20.39 3.40
C LEU A 497 -21.07 -19.43 4.58
N PRO A 498 -21.21 -19.89 5.84
CA PRO A 498 -20.86 -19.08 6.99
C PRO A 498 -19.42 -18.59 6.92
N ALA A 499 -19.20 -17.31 7.22
CA ALA A 499 -17.85 -16.80 7.37
C ALA A 499 -17.12 -17.55 8.50
N LYS A 500 -15.82 -17.84 8.30
CA LYS A 500 -14.91 -18.40 9.32
C LYS A 500 -15.17 -19.86 9.72
N LEU A 501 -15.60 -20.72 8.80
CA LEU A 501 -15.58 -22.18 9.02
C LEU A 501 -14.16 -22.66 9.40
N GLU A 502 -14.05 -23.64 10.28
CA GLU A 502 -12.77 -24.25 10.65
C GLU A 502 -12.56 -25.56 9.92
N ILE A 503 -11.30 -25.87 9.63
CA ILE A 503 -10.93 -27.16 9.04
C ILE A 503 -10.90 -28.18 10.17
N GLU A 504 -11.72 -29.22 10.03
CA GLU A 504 -11.75 -30.36 10.93
C GLU A 504 -11.07 -31.58 10.31
N HIS A 505 -10.34 -32.30 11.15
CA HIS A 505 -9.80 -33.62 10.84
C HIS A 505 -10.82 -34.69 11.24
N VAL A 506 -11.34 -35.45 10.28
CA VAL A 506 -12.31 -36.53 10.57
C VAL A 506 -11.66 -37.57 11.49
N MET A 507 -10.55 -38.18 11.05
CA MET A 507 -9.61 -38.85 11.93
C MET A 507 -8.70 -37.80 12.59
N PRO A 508 -8.73 -37.62 13.93
CA PRO A 508 -8.07 -36.52 14.59
C PRO A 508 -6.54 -36.62 14.57
N ARG A 509 -5.85 -35.51 14.81
CA ARG A 509 -4.38 -35.48 14.93
C ARG A 509 -3.86 -36.36 16.06
N SER A 510 -4.58 -36.43 17.17
CA SER A 510 -4.29 -37.33 18.28
C SER A 510 -5.08 -38.65 18.14
N TRP A 511 -5.04 -39.27 16.96
CA TRP A 511 -5.79 -40.49 16.65
C TRP A 511 -5.45 -41.64 17.62
N GLN A 512 -4.25 -41.66 18.20
CA GLN A 512 -3.83 -42.65 19.21
C GLN A 512 -4.67 -42.61 20.50
N ALA A 513 -5.52 -41.60 20.70
CA ALA A 513 -6.43 -41.57 21.85
C ALA A 513 -7.57 -42.59 21.71
N HIS A 514 -8.17 -42.69 20.52
CA HIS A 514 -9.43 -43.45 20.31
C HIS A 514 -9.50 -44.24 19.00
N TRP A 515 -8.48 -44.18 18.14
CA TRP A 515 -8.47 -44.74 16.78
C TRP A 515 -7.30 -45.72 16.57
N ASN A 516 -6.83 -46.38 17.64
CA ASN A 516 -5.79 -47.39 17.50
C ASN A 516 -6.38 -48.69 16.92
N PRO A 517 -5.73 -49.29 15.91
CA PRO A 517 -6.09 -50.64 15.50
C PRO A 517 -5.54 -51.67 16.50
N GLU A 518 -6.10 -52.87 16.46
CA GLU A 518 -5.56 -54.06 17.11
C GLU A 518 -5.11 -55.08 16.04
N PRO A 519 -3.82 -55.50 16.02
CA PRO A 519 -2.72 -55.03 16.87
C PRO A 519 -2.30 -53.58 16.57
N ARG A 520 -1.62 -52.94 17.53
CA ARG A 520 -1.12 -51.57 17.37
C ARG A 520 -0.18 -51.45 16.17
N LEU A 521 -0.23 -50.29 15.52
CA LEU A 521 0.65 -49.96 14.41
C LEU A 521 2.12 -49.95 14.85
N THR A 522 2.99 -50.40 13.95
CA THR A 522 4.44 -50.16 14.05
C THR A 522 4.75 -48.66 13.99
N PRO A 523 5.92 -48.20 14.48
CA PRO A 523 6.32 -46.80 14.39
C PRO A 523 6.28 -46.26 12.95
N GLU A 524 6.68 -47.05 11.96
CA GLU A 524 6.66 -46.66 10.54
C GLU A 524 5.22 -46.47 10.04
N GLN A 525 4.31 -47.38 10.38
CA GLN A 525 2.89 -47.27 10.00
C GLN A 525 2.19 -46.10 10.70
N ALA A 526 2.52 -45.84 11.97
CA ALA A 526 2.01 -44.70 12.70
C ALA A 526 2.46 -43.37 12.05
N ALA A 527 3.72 -43.27 11.64
CA ALA A 527 4.25 -42.11 10.93
C ALA A 527 3.60 -41.91 9.54
N ASP A 528 3.24 -42.99 8.85
CA ASP A 528 2.48 -42.90 7.60
C ASP A 528 1.07 -42.38 7.82
N ARG A 529 0.37 -42.88 8.85
CA ARG A 529 -0.94 -42.36 9.25
C ARG A 529 -0.88 -40.88 9.64
N ASP A 530 0.15 -40.47 10.39
CA ASP A 530 0.36 -39.05 10.76
C ASP A 530 0.52 -38.13 9.55
N ARG A 531 1.07 -38.63 8.43
CA ARG A 531 1.04 -37.90 7.14
C ARG A 531 -0.34 -37.95 6.49
N ARG A 532 -0.93 -39.15 6.41
CA ARG A 532 -2.20 -39.42 5.72
C ARG A 532 -3.36 -38.60 6.26
N ILE A 533 -3.47 -38.45 7.57
CA ILE A 533 -4.54 -37.63 8.18
C ILE A 533 -4.46 -36.15 7.80
N GLN A 534 -3.33 -35.67 7.25
CA GLN A 534 -3.14 -34.29 6.81
C GLN A 534 -3.47 -34.09 5.31
N THR A 535 -3.86 -35.15 4.61
CA THR A 535 -4.27 -35.12 3.19
C THR A 535 -5.71 -34.64 3.04
N LEU A 536 -6.07 -34.25 1.82
CA LEU A 536 -7.38 -33.67 1.48
C LEU A 536 -8.56 -34.55 1.96
N GLY A 537 -8.46 -35.86 1.77
CA GLY A 537 -9.55 -36.80 2.05
C GLY A 537 -9.99 -36.86 3.51
N ASN A 538 -9.11 -36.51 4.46
CA ASN A 538 -9.43 -36.53 5.89
C ASN A 538 -9.98 -35.19 6.42
N LEU A 539 -10.11 -34.17 5.56
CA LEU A 539 -10.47 -32.82 5.98
C LEU A 539 -11.92 -32.51 5.63
N THR A 540 -12.59 -31.77 6.50
CA THR A 540 -13.91 -31.20 6.24
C THR A 540 -14.03 -29.80 6.85
N LEU A 541 -15.16 -29.13 6.63
CA LEU A 541 -15.47 -27.81 7.18
C LEU A 541 -16.56 -27.92 8.24
N VAL A 542 -16.35 -27.23 9.37
CA VAL A 542 -17.31 -27.16 10.47
C VAL A 542 -17.30 -25.77 11.11
N THR A 543 -18.28 -25.46 11.95
CA THR A 543 -18.21 -24.24 12.78
C THR A 543 -17.19 -24.43 13.90
N LYS A 544 -16.66 -23.32 14.45
CA LYS A 544 -15.72 -23.35 15.59
C LYS A 544 -16.26 -24.12 16.80
N ASN A 545 -17.54 -23.93 17.13
CA ASN A 545 -18.16 -24.62 18.26
C ASN A 545 -18.27 -26.13 18.00
N LEU A 546 -18.62 -26.51 16.77
CA LEU A 546 -18.68 -27.92 16.39
C LEU A 546 -17.27 -28.54 16.35
N ASN A 547 -16.26 -27.82 15.86
CA ASN A 547 -14.87 -28.27 15.89
C ASN A 547 -14.43 -28.65 17.31
N GLY A 548 -14.69 -27.76 18.28
CA GLY A 548 -14.41 -28.01 19.70
C GLY A 548 -15.19 -29.20 20.28
N ALA A 549 -16.41 -29.46 19.82
CA ALA A 549 -17.21 -30.60 20.22
C ALA A 549 -16.76 -31.93 19.58
N LEU A 550 -16.17 -31.89 18.38
CA LEU A 550 -15.66 -33.09 17.70
C LEU A 550 -14.32 -33.53 18.30
N SER A 551 -13.37 -32.60 18.48
CA SER A 551 -12.09 -32.83 19.14
C SER A 551 -11.42 -34.17 18.72
N ASN A 552 -10.95 -34.97 19.68
CA ASN A 552 -10.35 -36.28 19.44
C ASN A 552 -11.35 -37.44 19.48
N ARG A 553 -12.67 -37.20 19.45
CA ARG A 553 -13.68 -38.25 19.59
C ARG A 553 -13.52 -39.37 18.54
N PRO A 554 -13.92 -40.61 18.87
CA PRO A 554 -14.00 -41.69 17.89
C PRO A 554 -15.10 -41.43 16.85
N TRP A 555 -15.14 -42.25 15.81
CA TRP A 555 -16.12 -42.10 14.73
C TRP A 555 -17.55 -42.40 15.21
N THR A 556 -17.72 -43.51 15.94
CA THR A 556 -19.02 -44.08 16.31
C THR A 556 -19.45 -43.75 17.73
N ASP A 557 -20.77 -43.79 17.99
CA ASP A 557 -21.35 -43.59 19.32
C ASP A 557 -20.97 -44.72 20.28
N THR A 558 -20.84 -45.95 19.77
CA THR A 558 -20.44 -47.11 20.58
C THR A 558 -19.06 -46.91 21.20
N GLU A 559 -18.11 -46.39 20.42
CA GLU A 559 -16.76 -46.07 20.91
C GLU A 559 -16.76 -44.82 21.82
N ALA A 560 -17.73 -43.92 21.64
CA ALA A 560 -17.86 -42.69 22.42
C ALA A 560 -18.70 -42.83 23.71
N ALA A 561 -19.29 -44.00 23.99
CA ALA A 561 -20.26 -44.19 25.07
C ALA A 561 -19.80 -43.70 26.47
N GLY A 562 -18.50 -43.77 26.75
CA GLY A 562 -17.89 -43.31 28.01
C GLY A 562 -17.51 -41.82 28.06
N MET A 563 -17.68 -41.07 26.98
CA MET A 563 -17.25 -39.68 26.87
C MET A 563 -18.34 -38.72 27.38
N THR A 564 -18.03 -37.97 28.44
CA THR A 564 -18.96 -37.03 29.09
C THR A 564 -18.60 -35.55 28.90
N SER A 565 -17.43 -35.26 28.32
CA SER A 565 -16.91 -33.90 28.12
C SER A 565 -16.63 -33.59 26.65
N GLY A 566 -16.64 -32.30 26.28
CA GLY A 566 -16.30 -31.81 24.95
C GLY A 566 -17.29 -32.20 23.85
N GLY A 567 -18.57 -31.81 23.98
CA GLY A 567 -19.67 -32.16 23.07
C GLY A 567 -20.86 -32.77 23.82
N GLU A 568 -21.76 -33.44 23.11
CA GLU A 568 -22.85 -34.22 23.73
C GLU A 568 -22.34 -35.56 24.24
N ALA A 569 -22.79 -35.98 25.43
CA ALA A 569 -22.31 -37.21 26.05
C ALA A 569 -22.69 -38.45 25.21
N GLY A 570 -21.74 -39.38 25.05
CA GLY A 570 -21.97 -40.64 24.36
C GLY A 570 -22.00 -40.59 22.82
N LEU A 571 -21.86 -39.42 22.19
CA LEU A 571 -21.89 -39.29 20.73
C LEU A 571 -20.50 -39.28 20.08
N GLY A 572 -20.32 -40.05 19.01
CA GLY A 572 -19.14 -40.02 18.17
C GLY A 572 -19.16 -38.84 17.19
N LYS A 573 -18.08 -38.70 16.41
CA LYS A 573 -17.97 -37.65 15.39
C LYS A 573 -19.08 -37.75 14.33
N ARG A 574 -19.46 -38.96 13.92
CA ARG A 574 -20.49 -39.18 12.90
C ARG A 574 -21.82 -38.53 13.28
N SER A 575 -22.36 -38.89 14.45
CA SER A 575 -23.67 -38.40 14.93
C SER A 575 -23.65 -36.89 15.20
N LEU A 576 -22.53 -36.36 15.71
CA LEU A 576 -22.37 -34.91 15.88
C LEU A 576 -22.34 -34.16 14.54
N LEU A 577 -21.64 -34.70 13.53
CA LEU A 577 -21.64 -34.12 12.18
C LEU A 577 -23.04 -34.22 11.54
N GLU A 578 -23.73 -35.35 11.68
CA GLU A 578 -25.09 -35.54 11.15
C GLU A 578 -26.09 -34.56 11.76
N LYS A 579 -26.00 -34.35 13.08
CA LYS A 579 -26.90 -33.45 13.80
C LYS A 579 -26.69 -31.98 13.47
N TYR A 580 -25.44 -31.56 13.25
CA TYR A 580 -25.09 -30.14 13.23
C TYR A 580 -24.50 -29.62 11.91
N SER A 581 -23.95 -30.49 11.06
CA SER A 581 -23.36 -30.07 9.78
C SER A 581 -24.41 -30.02 8.68
N LEU A 582 -24.52 -28.88 8.02
CA LEU A 582 -25.40 -28.69 6.86
C LEU A 582 -24.69 -28.90 5.51
N LEU A 583 -23.36 -29.01 5.54
CA LEU A 583 -22.51 -29.02 4.34
C LEU A 583 -22.56 -30.38 3.64
N VAL A 584 -22.61 -30.36 2.30
CA VAL A 584 -22.62 -31.56 1.47
C VAL A 584 -21.35 -32.39 1.69
N LEU A 585 -20.19 -31.73 1.82
CA LEU A 585 -18.91 -32.35 2.15
C LEU A 585 -18.97 -33.29 3.37
N SER A 586 -19.75 -32.92 4.40
CA SER A 586 -19.90 -33.73 5.61
C SER A 586 -21.00 -34.76 5.45
N LYS A 587 -22.09 -34.44 4.75
CA LYS A 587 -23.22 -35.36 4.51
C LYS A 587 -22.80 -36.58 3.70
N ASP A 588 -22.03 -36.40 2.63
CA ASP A 588 -21.52 -37.52 1.83
C ASP A 588 -20.64 -38.43 2.71
N LEU A 589 -19.76 -37.83 3.52
CA LEU A 589 -18.92 -38.58 4.45
C LEU A 589 -19.73 -39.40 5.47
N ILE A 590 -20.82 -38.85 6.02
CA ILE A 590 -21.70 -39.57 6.97
C ILE A 590 -22.46 -40.71 6.28
N ARG A 591 -22.94 -40.46 5.05
CA ARG A 591 -23.72 -41.42 4.26
C ARG A 591 -22.86 -42.63 3.87
N ASP A 592 -21.67 -42.37 3.37
CA ASP A 592 -20.83 -43.39 2.75
C ASP A 592 -20.03 -44.21 3.77
N HIS A 593 -19.87 -43.69 4.99
CA HIS A 593 -19.07 -44.31 6.06
C HIS A 593 -19.88 -44.51 7.34
N PRO A 594 -20.91 -45.38 7.34
CA PRO A 594 -21.78 -45.52 8.49
C PRO A 594 -21.07 -46.14 9.70
N ASP A 595 -20.24 -47.15 9.47
CA ASP A 595 -19.74 -47.99 10.56
C ASP A 595 -18.30 -47.66 10.98
N ALA A 596 -17.49 -47.10 10.07
CA ALA A 596 -16.09 -46.82 10.34
C ALA A 596 -15.53 -45.77 9.37
N TRP A 597 -14.47 -45.08 9.81
CA TRP A 597 -13.62 -44.24 8.97
C TRP A 597 -12.16 -44.72 9.11
N ARG A 598 -11.52 -45.11 8.01
CA ARG A 598 -10.22 -45.81 7.99
C ARG A 598 -9.24 -45.14 7.03
N ASP A 599 -7.99 -45.61 7.06
CA ASP A 599 -6.92 -45.10 6.20
C ASP A 599 -7.22 -45.22 4.70
N ALA A 600 -7.92 -46.29 4.28
CA ALA A 600 -8.32 -46.49 2.89
C ALA A 600 -9.46 -45.53 2.47
N ASP A 601 -10.35 -45.17 3.41
CA ASP A 601 -11.44 -44.22 3.16
C ASP A 601 -10.89 -42.81 2.94
N ILE A 602 -9.83 -42.44 3.69
CA ILE A 602 -9.10 -41.19 3.48
C ILE A 602 -8.52 -41.12 2.06
N GLU A 603 -7.89 -42.20 1.58
CA GLU A 603 -7.32 -42.26 0.22
C GLU A 603 -8.38 -42.20 -0.87
N ALA A 604 -9.45 -42.98 -0.73
CA ALA A 604 -10.55 -43.01 -1.69
C ALA A 604 -11.22 -41.64 -1.80
N ARG A 605 -11.56 -41.02 -0.66
CA ARG A 605 -12.13 -39.68 -0.63
C ARG A 605 -11.15 -38.63 -1.16
N ALA A 606 -9.85 -38.76 -0.90
CA ALA A 606 -8.86 -37.83 -1.45
C ALA A 606 -8.83 -37.87 -2.99
N ALA A 607 -8.98 -39.04 -3.60
CA ALA A 607 -9.08 -39.18 -5.06
C ALA A 607 -10.38 -38.54 -5.60
N GLU A 608 -11.52 -38.81 -4.96
CA GLU A 608 -12.81 -38.24 -5.34
C GLU A 608 -12.81 -36.70 -5.24
N LEU A 609 -12.37 -36.13 -4.11
CA LEU A 609 -12.28 -34.68 -3.94
C LEU A 609 -11.30 -34.06 -4.95
N THR A 610 -10.27 -34.80 -5.37
CA THR A 610 -9.34 -34.36 -6.43
C THR A 610 -10.02 -34.29 -7.79
N ASP A 611 -10.95 -35.18 -8.10
CA ASP A 611 -11.76 -35.10 -9.32
C ASP A 611 -12.64 -33.84 -9.32
N HIS A 612 -13.25 -33.50 -8.18
CA HIS A 612 -14.01 -32.25 -8.05
C HIS A 612 -13.11 -31.01 -8.21
N ILE A 613 -11.90 -31.03 -7.65
CA ILE A 613 -10.90 -29.97 -7.86
C ILE A 613 -10.60 -29.79 -9.35
N CYS A 614 -10.45 -30.88 -10.11
CA CYS A 614 -10.20 -30.81 -11.55
C CYS A 614 -11.39 -30.22 -12.32
N GLN A 615 -12.62 -30.38 -11.82
CA GLN A 615 -13.81 -29.78 -12.43
C GLN A 615 -14.00 -28.30 -12.07
N VAL A 616 -13.62 -27.90 -10.85
CA VAL A 616 -13.67 -26.48 -10.42
C VAL A 616 -12.59 -25.67 -11.12
N TRP A 617 -11.38 -26.22 -11.20
CA TRP A 617 -10.23 -25.59 -11.83
C TRP A 617 -9.74 -26.52 -12.92
N PRO A 618 -10.20 -26.42 -14.17
CA PRO A 618 -9.83 -27.34 -15.26
C PRO A 618 -8.38 -27.15 -15.72
N GLY A 619 -7.75 -28.22 -16.21
CA GLY A 619 -6.38 -28.16 -16.73
C GLY A 619 -6.27 -27.36 -18.03
N PRO A 620 -5.05 -27.23 -18.59
CA PRO A 620 -4.88 -26.65 -19.91
C PRO A 620 -5.75 -27.41 -20.93
N PRO A 621 -6.33 -26.72 -21.94
CA PRO A 621 -7.10 -27.38 -22.98
C PRO A 621 -6.24 -28.42 -23.69
N VAL A 622 -6.79 -29.62 -23.89
CA VAL A 622 -6.11 -30.70 -24.63
C VAL A 622 -6.00 -30.25 -26.09
N GLU A 623 -4.79 -30.20 -26.63
CA GLU A 623 -4.57 -29.93 -28.06
C GLU A 623 -5.37 -30.96 -28.86
N THR A 624 -6.41 -30.52 -29.57
CA THR A 624 -6.99 -31.29 -30.67
C THR A 624 -6.04 -31.17 -31.85
N HIS A 625 -4.90 -31.85 -31.77
CA HIS A 625 -4.11 -32.11 -32.97
C HIS A 625 -4.89 -33.06 -33.86
N ALA A 626 -5.64 -32.49 -34.80
CA ALA A 626 -6.20 -33.22 -35.92
C ALA A 626 -5.05 -33.81 -36.73
N GLY A 627 -4.81 -35.11 -36.55
CA GLY A 627 -4.26 -36.02 -37.55
C GLY A 627 -2.81 -35.81 -37.97
N GLU A 628 -1.87 -36.35 -37.20
CA GLU A 628 -0.73 -37.06 -37.79
C GLU A 628 -0.56 -38.40 -37.08
N THR A 629 -0.89 -39.46 -37.80
CA THR A 629 -0.66 -40.85 -37.43
C THR A 629 0.83 -41.10 -37.17
N ALA A 630 1.22 -41.25 -35.90
CA ALA A 630 2.53 -41.76 -35.54
C ALA A 630 2.62 -43.26 -35.87
N GLN A 631 3.44 -43.60 -36.87
CA GLN A 631 3.93 -44.97 -37.05
C GLN A 631 4.90 -45.33 -35.91
N PRO A 632 4.94 -46.60 -35.47
CA PRO A 632 5.79 -47.02 -34.35
C PRO A 632 7.25 -47.20 -34.84
N GLY A 633 8.12 -46.27 -34.49
CA GLY A 633 9.57 -46.33 -34.70
C GLY A 633 10.29 -46.88 -33.46
N GLY A 634 11.18 -47.84 -33.66
CA GLY A 634 11.77 -48.70 -32.64
C GLY A 634 12.60 -48.02 -31.55
N CYS A 635 12.56 -48.65 -30.38
CA CYS A 635 13.36 -48.35 -29.21
C CYS A 635 14.82 -48.82 -29.43
N SER A 636 15.79 -47.92 -29.29
CA SER A 636 17.21 -48.27 -29.14
C SER A 636 17.80 -47.52 -27.95
N VAL A 637 18.12 -48.27 -26.90
CA VAL A 637 18.82 -47.82 -25.69
C VAL A 637 20.31 -47.66 -26.00
N PRO A 638 20.99 -46.56 -25.61
CA PRO A 638 22.45 -46.55 -25.56
C PRO A 638 22.95 -47.00 -24.19
N SER A 639 23.79 -48.03 -24.24
CA SER A 639 24.54 -48.65 -23.14
C SER A 639 25.61 -47.74 -22.54
N GLN A 640 25.88 -47.98 -21.26
CA GLN A 640 27.01 -47.52 -20.46
C GLN A 640 28.34 -47.47 -21.23
N GLN A 641 29.08 -46.37 -21.10
CA GLN A 641 30.49 -46.30 -21.48
C GLN A 641 31.38 -46.01 -20.27
N THR A 642 32.38 -46.87 -20.19
CA THR A 642 33.45 -47.03 -19.21
C THR A 642 34.43 -45.87 -19.19
N TRP A 643 34.93 -45.55 -17.99
CA TRP A 643 36.03 -44.61 -17.75
C TRP A 643 37.35 -45.17 -18.29
N GLY A 644 38.07 -44.37 -19.07
CA GLY A 644 39.42 -44.66 -19.56
C GLY A 644 40.38 -43.51 -19.23
N ASP A 645 41.43 -43.89 -18.51
CA ASP A 645 42.74 -43.29 -18.19
C ASP A 645 43.10 -41.83 -18.53
N VAL A 646 43.65 -41.18 -17.51
CA VAL A 646 44.34 -39.88 -17.50
C VAL A 646 45.85 -40.09 -17.67
N PRO A 647 46.57 -39.27 -18.47
CA PRO A 647 47.98 -39.03 -18.28
C PRO A 647 48.24 -37.69 -17.59
N ALA A 648 49.08 -37.73 -16.57
CA ALA A 648 49.58 -36.59 -15.80
C ALA A 648 50.81 -35.94 -16.46
N ASN A 649 51.03 -34.68 -16.05
CA ASN A 649 52.24 -33.85 -16.13
C ASN A 649 52.53 -33.07 -17.42
N ALA A 650 52.51 -31.73 -17.32
CA ALA A 650 53.73 -30.98 -17.04
C ALA A 650 53.41 -29.53 -16.66
N VAL A 651 53.96 -29.11 -15.51
CA VAL A 651 54.06 -27.74 -15.02
C VAL A 651 55.36 -27.14 -15.55
N HIS A 652 55.32 -25.91 -16.08
CA HIS A 652 56.41 -24.93 -16.02
C HIS A 652 55.83 -23.53 -16.32
N ASP A 653 55.43 -22.81 -15.26
CA ASP A 653 55.98 -21.55 -14.71
C ASP A 653 56.62 -20.48 -15.66
N PRO A 654 56.81 -19.22 -15.22
CA PRO A 654 55.82 -18.14 -15.34
C PRO A 654 56.41 -16.84 -15.94
N THR A 655 55.55 -15.97 -16.48
CA THR A 655 55.67 -14.50 -16.42
C THR A 655 54.31 -13.87 -16.69
#